data_AF-A0A0N9JNY6-F1
#
_entry.id   AF-A0A0N9JNY6-F1
#
_cell.length_a   1.000
_cell.length_b   1.000
_cell.length_c   1.000
_cell.angle_alpha   90.00
_cell.angle_beta   90.00
_cell.angle_gamma   90.00
#
_symmetry.space_group_name_H-M   'P 1'
#
loop_
_entity.id
_entity.type
_entity.pdbx_description
1 polymer ?
#
loop_
_entity_poly.entity_id
_entity_poly.type
_entity_poly.pdbx_seq_one_letter_code
_entity_poly.pdbx_strand_id
1 'polypeptide(L)'
;MKNQWQHQYFLSYSELVANFPSPEKVVSDYIKHKFSTTLPWFGWADPDNLYFIRFTQSRSNNKSYTGWDHLGKYAIETLTLTQAAIVNIGSRFDIFDEANSTAGIYKTNNADSFDETNEAKMLPSEYLYFLRDCDFSNLYNKALSDYWAENYEKFSTLLQNYYISSAYYLYKDSAISKDEYEFSIDAIFNKKNKILRYYFDVYGYYSSDMFVAMNDNKTMLFIPGATNPFIFADNITDLRDKIKALISDKNTRELFSKHFSLYDRQDGNTYLGVNSMLEQIVSGVVDTNYIMYSNKNIRERNVFESMAFSTRERSFNDGDVIIKSNAEVQRDYALNVLQTILSLSPIFDIVLPEVSIPISLGITASSVGISFDELINGDTYEERRSAIPGLATNAVLLGISFAIPFLISKAEENKLIINNLVGSDENILNKNNLGDFLEKYNISESDIPENGSLVINLKNTNVPVRLVKLNDEEGEIVAIKGSTLSGIYYEVDTETGYEILSRRVFRTEYNEKIYWTRGGGLKGGQPFNFEGLDIPVYFIDKPYSELASSVELSFVNDDSPLLFPEMDSRLPKPTPELDIKYYSSNLSSFKEDTVILMRGTTEEEAWNIANYKTAGGSNKDLEENFIEAGPQFNLSFSEYTSSINSADTASRKHFLVIIKVQVKYISNDNVLYANHWAIPDEAPVEVLAVVDRRFIFPEPPVKPKLSFIQKIANRFLTENVAEISSINFRRLNSGNINVLKGRGVFSSRRLREIYLRFDAANADELRPGDVYVKKTKFDSMGYDSHFYNEGIGINGAPTLNTYTGEYVADSSSQGATYWLKYNLTNETSIIKVSNSARGANGIKIALEEIEENKPVVITSGTLTGCTVVFARKGEYFYAVHTGNSESLIGFTSTSGVAKAIEVLSSLSELEVPALPDVINNNTLVEYLSDNFDSALISYSSSSLKPNSMINISRENVSTFSYYTDDIQLPSFGTSVTILVRTNDNTVVRSLSESYTMNSNSSKMVVFNVLQKDF
;
A
#
# COMPACT_ATOMS: atom_id res chain seq x y z
N MET A 1 -18.77 -20.85 26.36
CA MET A 1 -17.70 -20.52 27.33
C MET A 1 -17.51 -19.01 27.34
N LYS A 2 -16.98 -18.40 28.41
CA LYS A 2 -16.68 -16.96 28.35
C LYS A 2 -15.61 -16.73 27.28
N ASN A 3 -15.82 -15.76 26.39
CA ASN A 3 -14.83 -15.44 25.36
C ASN A 3 -13.55 -14.90 26.01
N GLN A 4 -12.39 -15.32 25.50
CA GLN A 4 -11.08 -14.97 26.04
C GLN A 4 -10.15 -14.61 24.89
N TRP A 5 -9.17 -13.76 25.17
CA TRP A 5 -8.19 -13.31 24.18
C TRP A 5 -7.48 -14.49 23.48
N GLN A 6 -7.14 -15.55 24.24
CA GLN A 6 -6.50 -16.76 23.72
C GLN A 6 -7.37 -17.52 22.70
N HIS A 7 -8.69 -17.56 22.92
CA HIS A 7 -9.62 -18.21 21.99
C HIS A 7 -9.74 -17.42 20.68
N GLN A 8 -9.82 -16.08 20.77
CA GLN A 8 -9.85 -15.19 19.60
C GLN A 8 -8.55 -15.28 18.80
N TYR A 9 -7.39 -15.30 19.47
CA TYR A 9 -6.10 -15.52 18.83
C TYR A 9 -6.07 -16.81 18.01
N PHE A 10 -6.50 -17.92 18.61
CA PHE A 10 -6.45 -19.23 17.94
C PHE A 10 -7.52 -19.40 16.86
N LEU A 11 -8.64 -18.69 16.98
CA LEU A 11 -9.62 -18.56 15.90
C LEU A 11 -8.99 -17.88 14.69
N SER A 12 -8.34 -16.72 14.87
CA SER A 12 -7.68 -16.01 13.76
C SER A 12 -6.51 -16.81 13.16
N TYR A 13 -5.74 -17.52 13.99
CA TYR A 13 -4.73 -18.48 13.51
C TYR A 13 -5.36 -19.58 12.63
N SER A 14 -6.45 -20.19 13.09
CA SER A 14 -7.16 -21.23 12.35
C SER A 14 -7.74 -20.68 11.04
N GLU A 15 -8.29 -19.47 11.03
CA GLU A 15 -8.78 -18.82 9.81
C GLU A 15 -7.67 -18.57 8.78
N LEU A 16 -6.49 -18.11 9.20
CA LEU A 16 -5.37 -17.88 8.28
C LEU A 16 -4.91 -19.16 7.58
N VAL A 17 -4.84 -20.27 8.34
CA VAL A 17 -4.46 -21.58 7.79
C VAL A 17 -5.58 -22.16 6.92
N ALA A 18 -6.84 -22.06 7.35
CA ALA A 18 -7.99 -22.59 6.63
C ALA A 18 -8.24 -21.89 5.29
N ASN A 19 -8.06 -20.57 5.24
CA ASN A 19 -8.26 -19.78 4.02
C ASN A 19 -7.10 -19.91 3.02
N PHE A 20 -6.00 -20.58 3.39
CA PHE A 20 -4.81 -20.64 2.57
C PHE A 20 -5.04 -21.45 1.27
N PRO A 21 -4.56 -20.98 0.10
CA PRO A 21 -4.80 -21.67 -1.16
C PRO A 21 -3.99 -22.97 -1.25
N SER A 22 -4.68 -24.12 -1.25
CA SER A 22 -4.07 -25.42 -1.53
C SER A 22 -3.77 -25.56 -3.04
N PRO A 23 -2.52 -25.84 -3.45
CA PRO A 23 -2.19 -26.02 -4.87
C PRO A 23 -3.05 -27.09 -5.57
N GLU A 24 -3.32 -28.21 -4.90
CA GLU A 24 -4.15 -29.29 -5.44
C GLU A 24 -5.57 -28.80 -5.74
N LYS A 25 -6.18 -28.10 -4.79
CA LYS A 25 -7.55 -27.59 -4.96
C LYS A 25 -7.64 -26.54 -6.06
N VAL A 26 -6.69 -25.60 -6.11
CA VAL A 26 -6.63 -24.54 -7.11
C VAL A 26 -6.49 -25.11 -8.52
N VAL A 27 -5.58 -26.07 -8.73
CA VAL A 27 -5.37 -26.71 -10.03
C VAL A 27 -6.59 -27.55 -10.44
N SER A 28 -7.15 -28.34 -9.52
CA SER A 28 -8.35 -29.14 -9.76
C SER A 28 -9.54 -28.28 -10.24
N ASP A 29 -9.83 -27.18 -9.53
CA ASP A 29 -10.93 -26.29 -9.87
C ASP A 29 -10.72 -25.61 -11.23
N TYR A 30 -9.49 -25.23 -11.55
CA TYR A 30 -9.15 -24.67 -12.86
C TYR A 30 -9.34 -25.68 -13.99
N ILE A 31 -8.90 -26.92 -13.81
CA ILE A 31 -9.10 -28.00 -14.80
C ILE A 31 -10.60 -28.24 -15.00
N LYS A 32 -11.39 -28.35 -13.93
CA LYS A 32 -12.85 -28.50 -13.99
C LYS A 32 -13.51 -27.30 -14.70
N HIS A 33 -13.03 -26.09 -14.47
CA HIS A 33 -13.50 -24.90 -15.17
C HIS A 33 -13.20 -24.95 -16.68
N LYS A 34 -11.99 -25.36 -17.09
CA LYS A 34 -11.63 -25.50 -18.51
C LYS A 34 -12.39 -26.64 -19.19
N PHE A 35 -12.63 -27.75 -18.48
CA PHE A 35 -13.42 -28.89 -18.97
C PHE A 35 -14.91 -28.58 -19.09
N SER A 36 -15.42 -27.57 -18.39
CA SER A 36 -16.82 -27.14 -18.53
C SER A 36 -17.01 -26.03 -19.58
N THR A 37 -15.97 -25.25 -19.89
CA THR A 37 -16.07 -24.08 -20.76
C THR A 37 -15.39 -24.27 -22.12
N THR A 38 -14.07 -24.39 -22.13
CA THR A 38 -13.24 -24.44 -23.35
C THR A 38 -13.19 -25.82 -24.00
N LEU A 39 -13.27 -26.88 -23.20
CA LEU A 39 -13.23 -28.28 -23.64
C LEU A 39 -14.46 -29.04 -23.09
N PRO A 40 -15.70 -28.62 -23.43
CA PRO A 40 -16.93 -29.09 -22.77
C PRO A 40 -17.17 -30.60 -22.88
N TRP A 41 -16.55 -31.27 -23.85
CA TRP A 41 -16.61 -32.73 -24.00
C TRP A 41 -15.86 -33.49 -22.89
N PHE A 42 -15.03 -32.81 -22.09
CA PHE A 42 -14.40 -33.35 -20.88
C PHE A 42 -15.15 -32.97 -19.58
N GLY A 43 -16.32 -32.34 -19.64
CA GLY A 43 -17.07 -31.94 -18.44
C GLY A 43 -17.50 -33.09 -17.51
N TRP A 44 -17.40 -34.35 -17.96
CA TRP A 44 -17.63 -35.55 -17.14
C TRP A 44 -16.39 -36.00 -16.36
N ALA A 45 -15.20 -35.52 -16.72
CA ALA A 45 -13.93 -35.96 -16.16
C ALA A 45 -13.65 -35.23 -14.85
N ASP A 46 -13.62 -35.97 -13.75
CA ASP A 46 -13.18 -35.46 -12.46
C ASP A 46 -11.66 -35.69 -12.31
N PRO A 47 -10.82 -34.64 -12.36
CA PRO A 47 -9.37 -34.78 -12.36
C PRO A 47 -8.78 -35.36 -11.07
N ASP A 48 -9.53 -35.35 -9.97
CA ASP A 48 -9.05 -35.90 -8.69
C ASP A 48 -9.38 -37.40 -8.53
N ASN A 49 -10.27 -37.94 -9.37
CA ASN A 49 -10.71 -39.34 -9.33
C ASN A 49 -10.41 -40.11 -10.64
N LEU A 50 -9.67 -39.49 -11.55
CA LEU A 50 -9.11 -40.13 -12.73
C LEU A 50 -7.58 -40.17 -12.61
N TYR A 51 -7.00 -41.28 -13.06
CA TYR A 51 -5.61 -41.59 -12.82
C TYR A 51 -4.83 -41.69 -14.13
N PHE A 52 -3.78 -40.88 -14.27
CA PHE A 52 -2.76 -41.04 -15.30
C PHE A 52 -1.77 -42.09 -14.81
N ILE A 53 -1.69 -43.23 -15.51
CA ILE A 53 -0.80 -44.34 -15.13
C ILE A 53 0.18 -44.64 -16.25
N ARG A 54 1.47 -44.71 -15.91
CA ARG A 54 2.56 -45.07 -16.82
C ARG A 54 3.01 -46.50 -16.58
N PHE A 55 3.31 -47.22 -17.65
CA PHE A 55 3.69 -48.63 -17.62
C PHE A 55 4.98 -48.90 -18.38
N THR A 56 5.73 -49.92 -17.96
CA THR A 56 6.87 -50.45 -18.75
C THR A 56 6.42 -51.42 -19.83
N GLN A 57 5.30 -52.12 -19.61
CA GLN A 57 4.75 -53.11 -20.51
C GLN A 57 3.56 -52.53 -21.26
N SER A 58 3.46 -52.82 -22.56
CA SER A 58 2.31 -52.45 -23.40
C SER A 58 1.85 -53.66 -24.22
N ARG A 59 0.54 -53.82 -24.39
CA ARG A 59 -0.06 -54.90 -25.19
C ARG A 59 -1.18 -54.31 -26.05
N SER A 60 -1.19 -54.66 -27.33
CA SER A 60 -2.21 -54.13 -28.25
C SER A 60 -3.60 -54.65 -27.92
N ASN A 61 -4.57 -53.74 -27.89
CA ASN A 61 -5.98 -54.03 -27.68
C ASN A 61 -6.84 -53.13 -28.57
N ASN A 62 -7.47 -53.72 -29.60
CA ASN A 62 -8.28 -52.97 -30.56
C ASN A 62 -9.61 -52.43 -30.00
N LYS A 63 -9.97 -52.75 -28.75
CA LYS A 63 -11.21 -52.31 -28.11
C LYS A 63 -11.01 -51.17 -27.12
N SER A 64 -9.78 -50.96 -26.63
CA SER A 64 -9.48 -49.85 -25.72
C SER A 64 -9.37 -48.54 -26.49
N TYR A 65 -9.55 -47.43 -25.78
CA TYR A 65 -9.55 -46.08 -26.33
C TYR A 65 -8.16 -45.67 -26.82
N THR A 66 -7.11 -46.10 -26.11
CA THR A 66 -5.70 -45.85 -26.49
C THR A 66 -5.19 -46.81 -27.56
N GLY A 67 -5.86 -47.95 -27.77
CA GLY A 67 -5.39 -49.05 -28.61
C GLY A 67 -4.46 -50.04 -27.89
N TRP A 68 -4.23 -49.85 -26.59
CA TRP A 68 -3.36 -50.65 -25.74
C TRP A 68 -4.03 -51.02 -24.40
N ASP A 69 -3.63 -52.15 -23.82
CA ASP A 69 -3.89 -52.53 -22.43
C ASP A 69 -2.58 -52.81 -21.69
N HIS A 70 -2.64 -52.72 -20.36
CA HIS A 70 -1.48 -52.79 -19.48
C HIS A 70 -1.79 -53.62 -18.23
N LEU A 71 -0.76 -54.24 -17.63
CA LEU A 71 -0.90 -54.94 -16.35
C LEU A 71 -0.43 -54.06 -15.20
N GLY A 72 -1.19 -54.03 -14.10
CA GLY A 72 -0.90 -53.20 -12.93
C GLY A 72 0.44 -53.52 -12.27
N LYS A 73 0.90 -54.77 -12.37
CA LYS A 73 2.24 -55.19 -11.88
C LYS A 73 3.40 -54.41 -12.54
N TYR A 74 3.20 -53.90 -13.75
CA TYR A 74 4.22 -53.15 -14.51
C TYR A 74 3.96 -51.64 -14.52
N ALA A 75 3.06 -51.15 -13.64
CA ALA A 75 2.86 -49.72 -13.41
C ALA A 75 4.10 -49.12 -12.72
N ILE A 76 4.59 -48.02 -13.26
CA ILE A 76 5.79 -47.31 -12.77
C ILE A 76 5.39 -46.07 -11.98
N GLU A 77 4.33 -45.39 -12.43
CA GLU A 77 3.90 -44.11 -11.87
C GLU A 77 2.38 -44.01 -11.99
N THR A 78 1.72 -43.70 -10.87
CA THR A 78 0.26 -43.57 -10.76
C THR A 78 -0.05 -42.25 -10.08
N LEU A 79 -0.70 -41.35 -10.82
CA LEU A 79 -1.04 -39.99 -10.36
C LEU A 79 -2.50 -39.70 -10.69
N THR A 80 -3.19 -38.90 -9.88
CA THR A 80 -4.43 -38.25 -10.34
C THR A 80 -4.10 -37.29 -11.49
N LEU A 81 -5.10 -36.88 -12.28
CA LEU A 81 -4.86 -35.87 -13.32
C LEU A 81 -4.33 -34.56 -12.71
N THR A 82 -4.92 -34.11 -11.59
CA THR A 82 -4.46 -32.93 -10.85
C THR A 82 -3.00 -33.05 -10.41
N GLN A 83 -2.61 -34.19 -9.82
CA GLN A 83 -1.22 -34.44 -9.42
C GLN A 83 -0.29 -34.45 -10.65
N ALA A 84 -0.70 -35.09 -11.74
CA ALA A 84 0.06 -35.15 -12.99
C ALA A 84 0.29 -33.75 -13.60
N ALA A 85 -0.70 -32.85 -13.50
CA ALA A 85 -0.55 -31.46 -13.89
C ALA A 85 0.52 -30.74 -13.04
N ILE A 86 0.44 -30.87 -11.72
CA ILE A 86 1.33 -30.20 -10.76
C ILE A 86 2.79 -30.65 -10.92
N VAL A 87 3.05 -31.94 -11.14
CA VAL A 87 4.41 -32.47 -11.30
C VAL A 87 4.95 -32.32 -12.73
N ASN A 88 4.24 -31.59 -13.59
CA ASN A 88 4.58 -31.36 -14.99
C ASN A 88 4.83 -32.70 -15.75
N ILE A 89 3.86 -33.60 -15.73
CA ILE A 89 3.99 -34.96 -16.31
C ILE A 89 4.42 -34.96 -17.79
N GLY A 90 4.18 -33.89 -18.53
CA GLY A 90 4.64 -33.73 -19.92
C GLY A 90 6.15 -33.83 -20.09
N SER A 91 6.94 -33.50 -19.05
CA SER A 91 8.40 -33.66 -19.06
C SER A 91 8.89 -35.11 -19.18
N ARG A 92 8.00 -36.09 -18.96
CA ARG A 92 8.33 -37.52 -19.05
C ARG A 92 8.24 -38.06 -20.48
N PHE A 93 7.78 -37.25 -21.43
CA PHE A 93 7.53 -37.65 -22.81
C PHE A 93 8.08 -36.59 -23.78
N ASP A 94 9.04 -36.96 -24.62
CA ASP A 94 9.55 -36.08 -25.69
C ASP A 94 8.46 -35.80 -26.74
N ILE A 95 7.61 -36.78 -27.01
CA ILE A 95 6.52 -36.72 -27.99
C ILE A 95 5.22 -37.14 -27.29
N PHE A 96 4.24 -36.24 -27.24
CA PHE A 96 3.02 -36.48 -26.47
C PHE A 96 2.18 -37.66 -26.98
N ASP A 97 2.17 -37.93 -28.29
CA ASP A 97 1.41 -39.06 -28.85
C ASP A 97 2.02 -40.43 -28.49
N GLU A 98 3.30 -40.49 -28.12
CA GLU A 98 3.92 -41.72 -27.61
C GLU A 98 3.32 -42.14 -26.27
N ALA A 99 2.89 -41.16 -25.45
CA ALA A 99 2.28 -41.42 -24.15
C ALA A 99 1.05 -42.33 -24.25
N ASN A 100 0.30 -42.30 -25.37
CA ASN A 100 -0.85 -43.17 -25.58
C ASN A 100 -0.49 -44.66 -25.65
N SER A 101 0.78 -45.00 -25.93
CA SER A 101 1.26 -46.38 -26.05
C SER A 101 1.87 -46.93 -24.76
N THR A 102 2.38 -46.05 -23.90
CA THR A 102 3.09 -46.40 -22.66
C THR A 102 2.36 -45.94 -21.40
N ALA A 103 1.21 -45.29 -21.55
CA ALA A 103 0.37 -44.79 -20.48
C ALA A 103 -1.11 -44.82 -20.87
N GLY A 104 -1.97 -44.65 -19.88
CA GLY A 104 -3.42 -44.55 -20.07
C GLY A 104 -4.09 -43.78 -18.94
N ILE A 105 -5.34 -43.35 -19.18
CA ILE A 105 -6.17 -42.71 -18.16
C ILE A 105 -7.25 -43.69 -17.70
N TYR A 106 -7.30 -43.93 -16.38
CA TYR A 106 -8.17 -44.93 -15.78
C TYR A 106 -9.01 -44.36 -14.64
N LYS A 107 -10.11 -45.05 -14.32
CA LYS A 107 -11.03 -44.69 -13.23
C LYS A 107 -10.64 -45.27 -11.87
N THR A 108 -9.60 -46.09 -11.84
CA THR A 108 -9.04 -46.71 -10.63
C THR A 108 -7.52 -46.57 -10.64
N ASN A 109 -6.91 -46.51 -9.47
CA ASN A 109 -5.46 -46.47 -9.28
C ASN A 109 -4.83 -47.85 -9.06
N ASN A 110 -5.64 -48.88 -8.79
CA ASN A 110 -5.20 -50.25 -8.57
C ASN A 110 -6.13 -51.24 -9.29
N ALA A 111 -5.55 -52.06 -10.16
CA ALA A 111 -6.21 -53.15 -10.87
C ALA A 111 -5.16 -54.15 -11.38
N ASP A 112 -5.55 -55.42 -11.53
CA ASP A 112 -4.68 -56.43 -12.14
C ASP A 112 -4.40 -56.12 -13.63
N SER A 113 -5.45 -55.70 -14.35
CA SER A 113 -5.45 -55.31 -15.75
C SER A 113 -6.07 -53.92 -15.91
N PHE A 114 -5.38 -53.06 -16.65
CA PHE A 114 -5.79 -51.72 -17.01
C PHE A 114 -6.12 -51.70 -18.51
N ASP A 115 -7.41 -51.74 -18.82
CA ASP A 115 -7.95 -52.03 -20.16
C ASP A 115 -9.28 -51.28 -20.41
N GLU A 116 -10.04 -51.69 -21.44
CA GLU A 116 -11.28 -51.01 -21.83
C GLU A 116 -12.37 -51.01 -20.74
N THR A 117 -12.26 -51.89 -19.74
CA THR A 117 -13.27 -52.07 -18.67
C THR A 117 -13.19 -50.98 -17.60
N ASN A 118 -12.00 -50.42 -17.37
CA ASN A 118 -11.73 -49.41 -16.35
C ASN A 118 -11.11 -48.12 -16.89
N GLU A 119 -10.90 -48.02 -18.21
CA GLU A 119 -10.43 -46.80 -18.86
C GLU A 119 -11.43 -45.63 -18.77
N ALA A 120 -10.87 -44.42 -18.76
CA ALA A 120 -11.56 -43.17 -19.02
C ALA A 120 -11.42 -42.84 -20.52
N LYS A 121 -12.45 -42.23 -21.11
CA LYS A 121 -12.48 -41.89 -22.55
C LYS A 121 -11.74 -40.57 -22.81
N MET A 122 -10.45 -40.56 -22.48
CA MET A 122 -9.53 -39.45 -22.69
C MET A 122 -8.14 -40.01 -23.00
N LEU A 123 -7.51 -39.56 -24.08
CA LEU A 123 -6.15 -39.97 -24.41
C LEU A 123 -5.15 -39.24 -23.51
N PRO A 124 -4.07 -39.91 -23.07
CA PRO A 124 -2.93 -39.23 -22.45
C PRO A 124 -2.43 -38.03 -23.26
N SER A 125 -2.30 -38.15 -24.58
CA SER A 125 -1.80 -37.06 -25.42
C SER A 125 -2.72 -35.84 -25.43
N GLU A 126 -4.05 -36.04 -25.44
CA GLU A 126 -5.03 -34.94 -25.32
C GLU A 126 -4.83 -34.16 -24.03
N TYR A 127 -4.61 -34.87 -22.92
CA TYR A 127 -4.35 -34.24 -21.63
C TYR A 127 -3.02 -33.49 -21.61
N LEU A 128 -1.95 -34.06 -22.17
CA LEU A 128 -0.64 -33.40 -22.26
C LEU A 128 -0.69 -32.11 -23.10
N TYR A 129 -1.37 -32.14 -24.26
CA TYR A 129 -1.58 -30.95 -25.08
C TYR A 129 -2.39 -29.88 -24.32
N PHE A 130 -3.42 -30.28 -23.56
CA PHE A 130 -4.16 -29.37 -22.69
C PHE A 130 -3.28 -28.73 -21.61
N LEU A 131 -2.43 -29.52 -20.93
CA LEU A 131 -1.54 -29.01 -19.89
C LEU A 131 -0.54 -27.99 -20.43
N ARG A 132 -0.03 -28.18 -21.65
CA ARG A 132 0.92 -27.24 -22.30
C ARG A 132 0.32 -25.84 -22.49
N ASP A 133 -1.00 -25.75 -22.67
CA ASP A 133 -1.71 -24.49 -22.86
C ASP A 133 -2.11 -23.81 -21.53
N CYS A 134 -1.80 -24.43 -20.38
CA CYS A 134 -2.12 -23.94 -19.05
C CYS A 134 -0.87 -23.39 -18.33
N ASP A 135 -1.01 -22.24 -17.66
CA ASP A 135 0.01 -21.69 -16.77
C ASP A 135 -0.47 -21.79 -15.31
N PHE A 136 -0.09 -22.88 -14.65
CA PHE A 136 -0.47 -23.13 -13.26
C PHE A 136 0.28 -22.23 -12.27
N SER A 137 1.47 -21.72 -12.63
CA SER A 137 2.21 -20.82 -11.73
C SER A 137 1.50 -19.48 -11.61
N ASN A 138 1.12 -18.88 -12.75
CA ASN A 138 0.36 -17.63 -12.74
C ASN A 138 -1.02 -17.80 -12.06
N LEU A 139 -1.66 -18.96 -12.24
CA LEU A 139 -2.90 -19.30 -11.52
C LEU A 139 -2.70 -19.30 -10.00
N TYR A 140 -1.65 -19.97 -9.51
CA TYR A 140 -1.37 -20.03 -8.07
C TYR A 140 -0.91 -18.68 -7.51
N ASN A 141 -0.16 -17.91 -8.30
CA ASN A 141 0.22 -16.52 -7.97
C ASN A 141 -1.03 -15.65 -7.77
N LYS A 142 -2.04 -15.76 -8.64
CA LYS A 142 -3.32 -15.05 -8.46
C LYS A 142 -4.04 -15.51 -7.19
N ALA A 143 -4.10 -16.82 -6.92
CA ALA A 143 -4.74 -17.34 -5.71
C ALA A 143 -4.06 -16.82 -4.43
N LEU A 144 -2.72 -16.77 -4.39
CA LEU A 144 -1.98 -16.14 -3.30
C LEU A 144 -2.25 -14.63 -3.23
N SER A 145 -2.37 -13.95 -4.38
CA SER A 145 -2.68 -12.52 -4.41
C SER A 145 -4.03 -12.22 -3.80
N ASP A 146 -5.04 -13.03 -4.09
CA ASP A 146 -6.38 -12.90 -3.53
C ASP A 146 -6.36 -13.22 -2.02
N TYR A 147 -5.66 -14.30 -1.62
CA TYR A 147 -5.45 -14.64 -0.21
C TYR A 147 -4.86 -13.47 0.60
N TRP A 148 -3.76 -12.88 0.10
CA TRP A 148 -3.12 -11.76 0.79
C TRP A 148 -3.97 -10.49 0.76
N ALA A 149 -4.75 -10.24 -0.30
CA ALA A 149 -5.65 -9.09 -0.34
C ALA A 149 -6.69 -9.14 0.78
N GLU A 150 -7.13 -10.34 1.17
CA GLU A 150 -8.11 -10.58 2.24
C GLU A 150 -7.47 -10.75 3.63
N ASN A 151 -6.27 -11.34 3.71
CA ASN A 151 -5.71 -11.83 4.98
C ASN A 151 -4.42 -11.13 5.43
N TYR A 152 -3.84 -10.19 4.67
CA TYR A 152 -2.60 -9.50 5.05
C TYR A 152 -2.71 -8.80 6.42
N GLU A 153 -3.73 -7.97 6.63
CA GLU A 153 -3.94 -7.27 7.90
C GLU A 153 -4.18 -8.23 9.08
N LYS A 154 -4.83 -9.38 8.82
CA LYS A 154 -5.05 -10.44 9.81
C LYS A 154 -3.73 -11.12 10.20
N PHE A 155 -2.88 -11.43 9.21
CA PHE A 155 -1.54 -11.96 9.45
C PHE A 155 -0.67 -10.99 10.24
N SER A 156 -0.58 -9.72 9.83
CA SER A 156 0.24 -8.70 10.51
C SER A 156 -0.20 -8.48 11.97
N THR A 157 -1.51 -8.44 12.20
CA THR A 157 -2.07 -8.32 13.56
C THR A 157 -1.79 -9.56 14.40
N LEU A 158 -1.95 -10.76 13.84
CA LEU A 158 -1.66 -12.02 14.53
C LEU A 158 -0.17 -12.14 14.86
N LEU A 159 0.73 -11.78 13.96
CA LEU A 159 2.18 -11.77 14.17
C LEU A 159 2.58 -10.78 15.29
N GLN A 160 2.02 -9.57 15.30
CA GLN A 160 2.24 -8.62 16.38
C GLN A 160 1.75 -9.17 17.72
N ASN A 161 0.56 -9.77 17.74
CA ASN A 161 -0.02 -10.35 18.93
C ASN A 161 0.76 -11.58 19.41
N TYR A 162 1.26 -12.43 18.51
CA TYR A 162 2.16 -13.54 18.78
C TYR A 162 3.41 -13.06 19.52
N TYR A 163 4.05 -12.01 19.01
CA TYR A 163 5.24 -11.43 19.61
C TYR A 163 4.94 -10.92 21.04
N ILE A 164 3.86 -10.13 21.20
CA ILE A 164 3.50 -9.55 22.51
C ILE A 164 3.14 -10.66 23.52
N SER A 165 2.29 -11.61 23.11
CA SER A 165 1.86 -12.69 24.00
C SER A 165 3.04 -13.60 24.37
N SER A 166 3.93 -13.88 23.42
CA SER A 166 5.09 -14.73 23.67
C SER A 166 6.07 -14.05 24.63
N ALA A 167 6.38 -12.76 24.41
CA ALA A 167 7.23 -12.00 25.31
C ALA A 167 6.66 -11.94 26.73
N TYR A 168 5.35 -11.68 26.85
CA TYR A 168 4.70 -11.63 28.15
C TYR A 168 4.72 -12.99 28.85
N TYR A 169 4.39 -14.07 28.15
CA TYR A 169 4.41 -15.42 28.69
C TYR A 169 5.80 -15.82 29.19
N LEU A 170 6.85 -15.63 28.37
CA LEU A 170 8.23 -15.93 28.76
C LEU A 170 8.71 -15.09 29.95
N TYR A 171 8.28 -13.82 30.04
CA TYR A 171 8.61 -12.97 31.18
C TYR A 171 7.94 -13.48 32.47
N LYS A 172 6.69 -13.93 32.40
CA LYS A 172 5.97 -14.51 33.54
C LYS A 172 6.61 -15.83 34.01
N ASP A 173 7.14 -16.61 33.08
CA ASP A 173 7.86 -17.86 33.36
C ASP A 173 9.33 -17.64 33.75
N SER A 174 9.78 -16.38 33.85
CA SER A 174 11.17 -16.01 34.14
C SER A 174 12.20 -16.57 33.15
N ALA A 175 11.77 -16.89 31.92
CA ALA A 175 12.64 -17.29 30.82
C ALA A 175 13.38 -16.08 30.20
N ILE A 176 12.81 -14.89 30.33
CA ILE A 176 13.46 -13.61 30.00
C ILE A 176 13.33 -12.64 31.18
N SER A 177 14.31 -11.74 31.30
CA SER A 177 14.33 -10.67 32.30
C SER A 177 13.35 -9.54 31.99
N LYS A 178 13.09 -8.67 32.99
CA LYS A 178 12.25 -7.48 32.81
C LYS A 178 12.81 -6.54 31.74
N ASP A 179 14.13 -6.35 31.72
CA ASP A 179 14.80 -5.48 30.76
C ASP A 179 14.68 -6.02 29.33
N GLU A 180 14.71 -7.35 29.16
CA GLU A 180 14.52 -8.03 27.87
C GLU A 180 13.08 -7.92 27.37
N TYR A 181 12.11 -8.07 28.27
CA TYR A 181 10.71 -7.81 27.94
C TYR A 181 10.46 -6.35 27.54
N GLU A 182 10.99 -5.38 28.31
CA GLU A 182 10.85 -3.96 27.96
C GLU A 182 11.55 -3.62 26.65
N PHE A 183 12.73 -4.20 26.40
CA PHE A 183 13.47 -4.05 25.14
C PHE A 183 12.67 -4.58 23.95
N SER A 184 12.07 -5.77 24.07
CA SER A 184 11.32 -6.39 22.99
C SER A 184 10.06 -5.57 22.64
N ILE A 185 9.35 -5.02 23.64
CA ILE A 185 8.18 -4.16 23.42
C ILE A 185 8.56 -2.78 22.84
N ASP A 186 9.64 -2.16 23.33
CA ASP A 186 10.11 -0.87 22.81
C ASP A 186 10.59 -0.99 21.34
N ALA A 187 11.08 -2.17 20.92
CA ALA A 187 11.55 -2.43 19.55
C ALA A 187 10.43 -2.45 18.49
N ILE A 188 9.16 -2.67 18.87
CA ILE A 188 8.05 -2.78 17.90
C ILE A 188 7.91 -1.49 17.07
N PHE A 189 7.74 -0.36 17.76
CA PHE A 189 7.55 0.96 17.15
C PHE A 189 8.79 1.87 17.24
N ASN A 190 9.78 1.51 18.07
CA ASN A 190 10.99 2.29 18.32
C ASN A 190 10.73 3.78 18.61
N LYS A 191 9.70 4.10 19.42
CA LYS A 191 9.18 5.48 19.61
C LYS A 191 10.23 6.48 20.09
N LYS A 192 11.28 6.02 20.76
CA LYS A 192 12.37 6.85 21.33
C LYS A 192 13.62 6.89 20.43
N ASN A 193 13.61 6.19 19.29
CA ASN A 193 14.75 6.02 18.38
C ASN A 193 16.04 5.55 19.08
N LYS A 194 15.91 4.62 20.05
CA LYS A 194 17.04 4.10 20.86
C LYS A 194 17.53 2.72 20.42
N ILE A 195 16.82 2.09 19.48
CA ILE A 195 17.08 0.72 19.03
C ILE A 195 17.23 0.76 17.51
N LEU A 196 18.29 0.13 16.99
CA LEU A 196 18.47 -0.10 15.57
C LEU A 196 17.82 -1.43 15.20
N ARG A 197 17.13 -1.47 14.06
CA ARG A 197 16.38 -2.64 13.59
C ARG A 197 16.84 -3.01 12.19
N TYR A 198 17.15 -4.28 12.02
CA TYR A 198 17.68 -4.82 10.78
C TYR A 198 16.91 -6.07 10.38
N TYR A 199 16.77 -6.28 9.08
CA TYR A 199 16.48 -7.62 8.58
C TYR A 199 17.61 -8.55 9.00
N PHE A 200 17.29 -9.77 9.39
CA PHE A 200 18.32 -10.77 9.59
C PHE A 200 18.86 -11.21 8.22
N ASP A 201 20.16 -11.09 8.00
CA ASP A 201 20.78 -11.48 6.72
C ASP A 201 21.94 -12.46 6.89
N VAL A 202 22.16 -13.28 5.86
CA VAL A 202 23.35 -14.11 5.71
C VAL A 202 23.88 -13.87 4.30
N TYR A 203 25.08 -13.30 4.19
CA TYR A 203 25.73 -12.98 2.91
C TYR A 203 24.88 -12.09 1.97
N GLY A 204 24.02 -11.24 2.53
CA GLY A 204 23.12 -10.38 1.75
C GLY A 204 21.79 -11.00 1.36
N TYR A 205 21.54 -12.27 1.68
CA TYR A 205 20.20 -12.86 1.62
C TYR A 205 19.42 -12.52 2.88
N TYR A 206 18.22 -11.99 2.73
CA TYR A 206 17.39 -11.56 3.85
C TYR A 206 16.41 -12.66 4.27
N SER A 207 16.28 -12.88 5.58
CA SER A 207 15.20 -13.72 6.12
C SER A 207 13.84 -13.08 5.84
N SER A 208 12.83 -13.92 5.61
CA SER A 208 11.47 -13.44 5.34
C SER A 208 10.70 -13.01 6.58
N ASP A 209 11.05 -13.53 7.76
CA ASP A 209 10.25 -13.39 8.98
C ASP A 209 11.08 -13.15 10.26
N MET A 210 12.41 -13.13 10.17
CA MET A 210 13.32 -12.82 11.28
C MET A 210 13.85 -11.39 11.19
N PHE A 211 14.02 -10.76 12.36
CA PHE A 211 14.68 -9.46 12.46
C PHE A 211 15.57 -9.36 13.69
N VAL A 212 16.52 -8.43 13.62
CA VAL A 212 17.41 -8.12 14.73
C VAL A 212 17.11 -6.72 15.27
N ALA A 213 16.94 -6.61 16.57
CA ALA A 213 16.86 -5.35 17.30
C ALA A 213 18.09 -5.22 18.20
N MET A 214 18.86 -4.14 18.05
CA MET A 214 20.09 -3.94 18.80
C MET A 214 20.30 -2.50 19.25
N ASN A 215 20.95 -2.32 20.38
CA ASN A 215 21.54 -1.07 20.84
C ASN A 215 22.84 -1.34 21.59
N ASP A 216 23.43 -0.32 22.21
CA ASP A 216 24.70 -0.45 22.95
C ASP A 216 24.63 -1.42 24.15
N ASN A 217 23.42 -1.76 24.63
CA ASN A 217 23.22 -2.59 25.82
C ASN A 217 22.91 -4.06 25.48
N LYS A 218 22.02 -4.30 24.51
CA LYS A 218 21.55 -5.64 24.16
C LYS A 218 21.33 -5.79 22.67
N THR A 219 21.55 -7.02 22.20
CA THR A 219 21.18 -7.49 20.86
C THR A 219 20.14 -8.60 20.99
N MET A 220 19.07 -8.53 20.21
CA MET A 220 17.99 -9.50 20.20
C MET A 220 17.72 -9.95 18.76
N LEU A 221 17.69 -11.26 18.54
CA LEU A 221 17.12 -11.88 17.35
C LEU A 221 15.70 -12.36 17.66
N PHE A 222 14.74 -11.93 16.85
CA PHE A 222 13.41 -12.51 16.83
C PHE A 222 13.33 -13.61 15.76
N ILE A 223 12.96 -14.82 16.17
CA ILE A 223 12.85 -16.02 15.33
C ILE A 223 11.50 -16.72 15.56
N PRO A 224 10.50 -16.53 14.68
CA PRO A 224 9.16 -17.11 14.85
C PRO A 224 9.17 -18.64 14.93
N GLY A 225 8.23 -19.21 15.71
CA GLY A 225 8.03 -20.66 15.80
C GLY A 225 9.05 -21.43 16.63
N ALA A 226 10.13 -20.77 17.08
CA ALA A 226 11.06 -21.34 18.04
C ALA A 226 10.40 -21.48 19.42
N THR A 227 10.90 -22.41 20.24
CA THR A 227 10.46 -22.59 21.64
C THR A 227 10.68 -21.32 22.47
N ASN A 228 11.77 -20.60 22.21
CA ASN A 228 11.97 -19.23 22.65
C ASN A 228 12.20 -18.34 21.41
N PRO A 229 11.20 -17.52 21.02
CA PRO A 229 11.32 -16.64 19.86
C PRO A 229 12.34 -15.51 20.02
N PHE A 230 12.86 -15.28 21.23
CA PHE A 230 13.75 -14.15 21.55
C PHE A 230 15.12 -14.67 21.99
N ILE A 231 16.09 -14.60 21.08
CA ILE A 231 17.47 -14.96 21.38
C ILE A 231 18.23 -13.68 21.71
N PHE A 232 18.57 -13.51 23.00
CA PHE A 232 19.34 -12.38 23.49
C PHE A 232 20.84 -12.66 23.54
N ALA A 233 21.61 -11.62 23.24
CA ALA A 233 23.06 -11.59 23.27
C ALA A 233 23.56 -10.22 23.75
N ASP A 234 24.76 -10.18 24.29
CA ASP A 234 25.37 -8.93 24.75
C ASP A 234 25.70 -8.00 23.58
N ASN A 235 26.11 -8.58 22.46
CA ASN A 235 26.45 -7.86 21.22
C ASN A 235 26.32 -8.79 20.00
N ILE A 236 26.54 -8.24 18.81
CA ILE A 236 26.44 -8.98 17.54
C ILE A 236 27.40 -10.16 17.43
N THR A 237 28.58 -10.10 18.06
CA THR A 237 29.55 -11.21 18.01
C THR A 237 29.07 -12.39 18.84
N ASP A 238 28.57 -12.15 20.05
CA ASP A 238 27.95 -13.18 20.89
C ASP A 238 26.71 -13.78 20.19
N LEU A 239 25.91 -12.97 19.51
CA LEU A 239 24.79 -13.47 18.71
C LEU A 239 25.26 -14.40 17.58
N ARG A 240 26.30 -14.02 16.84
CA ARG A 240 26.89 -14.83 15.75
C ARG A 240 27.40 -16.18 16.27
N ASP A 241 28.10 -16.18 17.40
CA ASP A 241 28.62 -17.40 18.02
C ASP A 241 27.50 -18.31 18.51
N LYS A 242 26.45 -17.74 19.12
CA LYS A 242 25.23 -18.48 19.51
C LYS A 242 24.53 -19.10 18.30
N ILE A 243 24.36 -18.35 17.21
CA ILE A 243 23.74 -18.87 15.99
C ILE A 243 24.58 -20.01 15.42
N LYS A 244 25.90 -19.83 15.30
CA LYS A 244 26.81 -20.90 14.83
C LYS A 244 26.70 -22.16 15.69
N ALA A 245 26.60 -22.01 17.01
CA ALA A 245 26.41 -23.14 17.91
C ALA A 245 25.06 -23.86 17.69
N LEU A 246 23.97 -23.11 17.46
CA LEU A 246 22.65 -23.67 17.16
C LEU A 246 22.65 -24.45 15.83
N ILE A 247 23.18 -23.87 14.76
CA ILE A 247 23.20 -24.50 13.42
C ILE A 247 24.31 -25.54 13.23
N SER A 248 25.09 -25.84 14.27
CA SER A 248 26.12 -26.87 14.20
C SER A 248 25.50 -28.27 14.00
N ASP A 249 24.32 -28.50 14.56
CA ASP A 249 23.52 -29.68 14.26
C ASP A 249 22.89 -29.57 12.85
N LYS A 250 22.94 -30.67 12.09
CA LYS A 250 22.46 -30.68 10.70
C LYS A 250 20.96 -30.43 10.60
N ASN A 251 20.16 -31.08 11.45
CA ASN A 251 18.70 -30.93 11.42
C ASN A 251 18.30 -29.50 11.82
N THR A 252 18.90 -28.98 12.89
CA THR A 252 18.71 -27.60 13.34
C THR A 252 19.10 -26.58 12.25
N ARG A 253 20.19 -26.83 11.51
CA ARG A 253 20.59 -25.98 10.36
C ARG A 253 19.56 -25.98 9.25
N GLU A 254 19.00 -27.14 8.91
CA GLU A 254 17.94 -27.26 7.90
C GLU A 254 16.68 -26.51 8.33
N LEU A 255 16.26 -26.61 9.60
CA LEU A 255 15.13 -25.85 10.16
C LEU A 255 15.39 -24.34 10.13
N PHE A 256 16.58 -23.89 10.54
CA PHE A 256 16.96 -22.49 10.48
C PHE A 256 16.92 -21.94 9.04
N SER A 257 17.35 -22.73 8.05
CA SER A 257 17.28 -22.33 6.64
C SER A 257 15.84 -22.12 6.14
N LYS A 258 14.82 -22.70 6.78
CA LYS A 258 13.41 -22.52 6.40
C LYS A 258 12.89 -21.10 6.63
N HIS A 259 13.66 -20.22 7.27
CA HIS A 259 13.36 -18.80 7.37
C HIS A 259 13.76 -17.97 6.14
N PHE A 260 14.41 -18.59 5.14
CA PHE A 260 14.79 -17.96 3.88
C PHE A 260 13.96 -18.52 2.70
N SER A 261 13.88 -17.75 1.61
CA SER A 261 13.17 -18.21 0.41
C SER A 261 13.83 -19.45 -0.19
N LEU A 262 13.10 -20.18 -1.03
CA LEU A 262 13.66 -21.33 -1.77
C LEU A 262 14.73 -20.89 -2.78
N TYR A 263 14.64 -19.66 -3.30
CA TYR A 263 15.67 -19.09 -4.16
C TYR A 263 16.94 -18.78 -3.38
N ASP A 264 16.86 -18.08 -2.26
CA ASP A 264 18.06 -17.70 -1.49
C ASP A 264 18.82 -18.91 -0.93
N ARG A 265 18.12 -20.04 -0.74
CA ARG A 265 18.70 -21.28 -0.23
C ARG A 265 19.58 -22.03 -1.22
N GLN A 266 19.34 -21.89 -2.53
CA GLN A 266 20.08 -22.62 -3.55
C GLN A 266 21.25 -21.78 -4.06
N ASP A 267 22.32 -22.43 -4.53
CA ASP A 267 23.47 -21.74 -5.08
C ASP A 267 23.12 -21.09 -6.43
N GLY A 268 23.58 -19.85 -6.61
CA GLY A 268 23.49 -19.14 -7.88
C GLY A 268 24.58 -19.57 -8.87
N ASN A 269 24.62 -18.92 -10.03
CA ASN A 269 25.66 -19.17 -11.03
C ASN A 269 27.05 -18.70 -10.56
N THR A 270 27.10 -17.59 -9.81
CA THR A 270 28.34 -16.92 -9.40
C THR A 270 28.57 -16.99 -7.88
N TYR A 271 27.51 -16.88 -7.08
CA TYR A 271 27.57 -16.80 -5.62
C TYR A 271 26.88 -17.99 -4.94
N LEU A 272 27.36 -18.35 -3.75
CA LEU A 272 26.78 -19.42 -2.92
C LEU A 272 25.49 -18.96 -2.27
N GLY A 273 24.52 -19.86 -2.15
CA GLY A 273 23.27 -19.64 -1.43
C GLY A 273 23.39 -19.89 0.07
N VAL A 274 22.29 -19.66 0.80
CA VAL A 274 22.23 -19.74 2.26
C VAL A 274 22.65 -21.10 2.79
N ASN A 275 22.21 -22.22 2.18
CA ASN A 275 22.54 -23.55 2.69
C ASN A 275 24.05 -23.81 2.69
N SER A 276 24.70 -23.55 1.54
CA SER A 276 26.16 -23.70 1.38
C SER A 276 26.92 -22.75 2.32
N MET A 277 26.45 -21.51 2.48
CA MET A 277 27.06 -20.56 3.40
C MET A 277 26.97 -21.01 4.86
N LEU A 278 25.82 -21.51 5.32
CA LEU A 278 25.65 -22.01 6.68
C LEU A 278 26.52 -23.25 6.95
N GLU A 279 26.62 -24.17 5.98
CA GLU A 279 27.51 -25.33 6.09
C GLU A 279 28.99 -24.91 6.21
N GLN A 280 29.42 -23.94 5.40
CA GLN A 280 30.79 -23.44 5.43
C GLN A 280 31.10 -22.64 6.71
N ILE A 281 30.14 -21.87 7.25
CA ILE A 281 30.27 -21.18 8.55
C ILE A 281 30.49 -22.19 9.68
N VAL A 282 29.71 -23.29 9.69
CA VAL A 282 29.86 -24.36 10.69
C VAL A 282 31.21 -25.04 10.57
N SER A 283 31.65 -25.35 9.35
CA SER A 283 32.97 -25.96 9.09
C SER A 283 34.14 -25.03 9.45
N GLY A 284 33.90 -23.71 9.53
CA GLY A 284 34.91 -22.69 9.79
C GLY A 284 35.68 -22.22 8.55
N VAL A 285 35.25 -22.61 7.34
CA VAL A 285 35.79 -22.10 6.07
C VAL A 285 35.36 -20.65 5.83
N VAL A 286 34.13 -20.31 6.19
CA VAL A 286 33.58 -18.96 6.12
C VAL A 286 33.53 -18.35 7.51
N ASP A 287 33.91 -17.07 7.61
CA ASP A 287 33.88 -16.30 8.85
C ASP A 287 32.44 -16.08 9.35
N THR A 288 32.26 -16.03 10.67
CA THR A 288 30.94 -15.79 11.27
C THR A 288 30.41 -14.37 11.01
N ASN A 289 31.25 -13.45 10.52
CA ASN A 289 30.84 -12.10 10.13
C ASN A 289 29.94 -12.06 8.88
N TYR A 290 29.84 -13.16 8.13
CA TYR A 290 28.89 -13.31 7.03
C TYR A 290 27.43 -13.46 7.50
N ILE A 291 27.21 -13.71 8.79
CA ILE A 291 25.91 -13.51 9.44
C ILE A 291 25.80 -12.03 9.80
N MET A 292 24.68 -11.38 9.46
CA MET A 292 24.52 -9.92 9.55
C MET A 292 25.63 -9.20 8.77
N TYR A 293 25.76 -9.56 7.48
CA TYR A 293 26.79 -9.05 6.58
C TYR A 293 26.34 -7.75 5.91
N SER A 294 25.14 -7.75 5.36
CA SER A 294 24.53 -6.62 4.64
C SER A 294 23.98 -5.56 5.60
N ASN A 295 23.41 -5.99 6.73
CA ASN A 295 22.83 -5.09 7.76
C ASN A 295 21.78 -4.12 7.19
N LYS A 296 20.84 -4.65 6.38
CA LYS A 296 19.74 -3.87 5.81
C LYS A 296 18.84 -3.29 6.91
N ASN A 297 18.71 -1.98 6.94
CA ASN A 297 17.87 -1.27 7.90
C ASN A 297 16.39 -1.46 7.60
N ILE A 298 15.59 -1.71 8.64
CA ILE A 298 14.13 -1.71 8.54
C ILE A 298 13.61 -0.27 8.62
N ARG A 299 12.86 0.15 7.61
CA ARG A 299 12.44 1.56 7.44
C ARG A 299 11.07 1.86 8.01
N GLU A 300 10.16 0.88 8.02
CA GLU A 300 8.81 1.03 8.52
C GLU A 300 8.79 1.33 10.02
N ARG A 301 7.82 2.14 10.48
CA ARG A 301 7.62 2.44 11.90
C ARG A 301 7.35 1.19 12.71
N ASN A 302 6.45 0.32 12.25
CA ASN A 302 6.17 -0.96 12.89
C ASN A 302 6.93 -2.08 12.18
N VAL A 303 7.78 -2.81 12.91
CA VAL A 303 8.60 -3.89 12.35
C VAL A 303 7.77 -5.02 11.72
N PHE A 304 6.54 -5.25 12.19
CA PHE A 304 5.69 -6.32 11.68
C PHE A 304 5.07 -6.01 10.31
N GLU A 305 5.03 -4.73 9.91
CA GLU A 305 4.69 -4.37 8.53
C GLU A 305 5.76 -4.88 7.56
N SER A 306 7.03 -4.67 7.92
CA SER A 306 8.18 -5.14 7.16
C SER A 306 8.21 -6.68 7.06
N MET A 307 8.01 -7.37 8.19
CA MET A 307 8.00 -8.84 8.23
C MET A 307 6.82 -9.45 7.47
N ALA A 308 5.65 -8.80 7.50
CA ALA A 308 4.49 -9.23 6.73
C ALA A 308 4.72 -9.05 5.24
N PHE A 309 5.28 -7.92 4.81
CA PHE A 309 5.57 -7.67 3.41
C PHE A 309 6.60 -8.64 2.84
N SER A 310 7.70 -8.92 3.57
CA SER A 310 8.72 -9.90 3.15
C SER A 310 8.20 -11.34 3.15
N THR A 311 7.35 -11.71 4.12
CA THR A 311 6.69 -13.04 4.13
C THR A 311 5.75 -13.20 2.94
N ARG A 312 5.00 -12.15 2.60
CA ARG A 312 4.13 -12.12 1.44
C ARG A 312 4.92 -12.29 0.14
N GLU A 313 5.97 -11.51 -0.06
CA GLU A 313 6.85 -11.60 -1.24
C GLU A 313 7.45 -13.00 -1.38
N ARG A 314 7.98 -13.55 -0.28
CA ARG A 314 8.48 -14.93 -0.24
C ARG A 314 7.42 -15.95 -0.67
N SER A 315 6.18 -15.81 -0.22
CA SER A 315 5.13 -16.79 -0.56
C SER A 315 4.88 -16.87 -2.07
N PHE A 316 4.98 -15.75 -2.79
CA PHE A 316 4.87 -15.72 -4.25
C PHE A 316 6.05 -16.40 -4.92
N ASN A 317 7.27 -16.09 -4.43
CA ASN A 317 8.51 -16.66 -4.95
C ASN A 317 8.56 -18.18 -4.72
N ASP A 318 8.30 -18.63 -3.50
CA ASP A 318 8.26 -20.05 -3.14
C ASP A 318 7.14 -20.78 -3.90
N GLY A 319 5.96 -20.15 -4.06
CA GLY A 319 4.86 -20.69 -4.87
C GLY A 319 5.26 -20.90 -6.34
N ASP A 320 5.98 -19.95 -6.93
CA ASP A 320 6.48 -20.07 -8.31
C ASP A 320 7.42 -21.27 -8.47
N VAL A 321 8.35 -21.47 -7.52
CA VAL A 321 9.30 -22.60 -7.52
C VAL A 321 8.56 -23.93 -7.33
N ILE A 322 7.61 -24.00 -6.39
CA ILE A 322 6.84 -25.23 -6.09
C ILE A 322 6.05 -25.72 -7.30
N ILE A 323 5.54 -24.81 -8.14
CA ILE A 323 4.75 -25.16 -9.32
C ILE A 323 5.65 -25.42 -10.56
N LYS A 324 6.71 -24.64 -10.76
CA LYS A 324 7.58 -24.78 -11.94
C LYS A 324 8.58 -25.93 -11.84
N SER A 325 9.26 -26.07 -10.70
CA SER A 325 10.42 -26.95 -10.54
C SER A 325 10.35 -27.75 -9.25
N ASN A 326 9.68 -28.91 -9.32
CA ASN A 326 9.43 -29.80 -8.17
C ASN A 326 9.97 -31.24 -8.37
N ALA A 327 10.89 -31.43 -9.33
CA ALA A 327 11.60 -32.69 -9.52
C ALA A 327 12.74 -32.84 -8.48
N GLU A 328 12.89 -34.02 -7.88
CA GLU A 328 13.96 -34.36 -6.93
C GLU A 328 14.11 -33.40 -5.72
N VAL A 329 13.00 -32.86 -5.22
CA VAL A 329 12.96 -32.00 -4.02
C VAL A 329 12.67 -32.77 -2.72
N GLN A 330 12.91 -32.14 -1.57
CA GLN A 330 12.53 -32.69 -0.26
C GLN A 330 11.01 -32.84 -0.10
N ARG A 331 10.58 -33.69 0.86
CA ARG A 331 9.16 -34.03 1.09
C ARG A 331 8.32 -32.85 1.65
N ASP A 332 8.96 -31.94 2.37
CA ASP A 332 8.35 -30.76 3.02
C ASP A 332 8.42 -29.50 2.13
N TYR A 333 8.86 -29.62 0.87
CA TYR A 333 9.15 -28.48 0.00
C TYR A 333 7.93 -27.58 -0.26
N ALA A 334 6.74 -28.16 -0.39
CA ALA A 334 5.53 -27.38 -0.60
C ALA A 334 5.03 -26.65 0.67
N LEU A 335 5.50 -27.04 1.86
CA LEU A 335 5.07 -26.42 3.13
C LEU A 335 5.74 -25.07 3.39
N ASN A 336 6.75 -24.67 2.61
CA ASN A 336 7.44 -23.40 2.78
C ASN A 336 6.50 -22.19 2.70
N VAL A 337 5.43 -22.26 1.88
CA VAL A 337 4.44 -21.17 1.77
C VAL A 337 3.56 -21.01 3.01
N LEU A 338 3.50 -22.03 3.87
CA LEU A 338 2.79 -22.02 5.16
C LEU A 338 3.72 -21.91 6.37
N GLN A 339 5.04 -21.99 6.18
CA GLN A 339 6.05 -22.05 7.26
C GLN A 339 5.84 -20.93 8.29
N THR A 340 5.79 -19.68 7.84
CA THR A 340 5.70 -18.52 8.73
C THR A 340 4.32 -18.43 9.39
N ILE A 341 3.23 -18.76 8.68
CA ILE A 341 1.87 -18.76 9.26
C ILE A 341 1.77 -19.80 10.38
N LEU A 342 2.23 -21.02 10.14
CA LEU A 342 2.20 -22.11 11.12
C LEU A 342 3.15 -21.86 12.30
N SER A 343 4.20 -21.06 12.09
CA SER A 343 5.13 -20.63 13.16
C SER A 343 4.47 -19.70 14.18
N LEU A 344 3.27 -19.16 13.88
CA LEU A 344 2.47 -18.36 14.83
C LEU A 344 1.62 -19.22 15.78
N SER A 345 1.86 -20.52 15.84
CA SER A 345 1.30 -21.37 16.91
C SER A 345 1.58 -20.71 18.27
N PRO A 346 0.56 -20.51 19.11
CA PRO A 346 0.77 -19.88 20.41
C PRO A 346 1.66 -20.77 21.26
N ILE A 347 2.61 -20.16 21.97
CA ILE A 347 3.48 -20.87 22.91
C ILE A 347 2.79 -21.16 24.24
N PHE A 348 1.69 -20.45 24.53
CA PHE A 348 0.83 -20.74 25.65
C PHE A 348 -0.15 -21.85 25.25
N ASP A 349 -0.37 -22.82 26.15
CA ASP A 349 -1.28 -23.91 25.87
C ASP A 349 -2.73 -23.45 25.75
N ILE A 350 -3.45 -24.04 24.79
CA ILE A 350 -4.88 -23.85 24.57
C ILE A 350 -5.60 -25.14 24.88
N VAL A 351 -6.54 -25.09 25.81
CA VAL A 351 -7.30 -26.25 26.26
C VAL A 351 -8.78 -26.04 25.94
N LEU A 352 -9.21 -26.59 24.80
CA LEU A 352 -10.60 -26.59 24.34
C LEU A 352 -11.00 -28.02 23.92
N PRO A 353 -12.26 -28.44 24.17
CA PRO A 353 -12.72 -29.78 23.78
C PRO A 353 -12.60 -30.02 22.27
N GLU A 354 -11.99 -31.16 21.89
CA GLU A 354 -11.84 -31.63 20.50
C GLU A 354 -11.08 -30.67 19.55
N VAL A 355 -10.36 -29.68 20.10
CA VAL A 355 -9.50 -28.80 19.31
C VAL A 355 -8.17 -29.49 19.02
N SER A 356 -7.81 -29.56 17.74
CA SER A 356 -6.52 -30.10 17.31
C SER A 356 -5.43 -29.04 17.48
N ILE A 357 -4.46 -29.30 18.35
CA ILE A 357 -3.31 -28.41 18.57
C ILE A 357 -2.16 -28.76 17.60
N PRO A 358 -1.30 -27.81 17.18
CA PRO A 358 -0.26 -28.07 16.17
C PRO A 358 0.66 -29.25 16.47
N ILE A 359 1.05 -29.46 17.73
CA ILE A 359 1.87 -30.61 18.11
C ILE A 359 1.18 -31.97 17.90
N SER A 360 -0.15 -32.05 18.12
CA SER A 360 -0.91 -33.27 17.80
C SER A 360 -1.01 -33.52 16.30
N LEU A 361 -0.80 -32.49 15.48
CA LEU A 361 -0.79 -32.56 14.02
C LEU A 361 0.60 -32.84 13.45
N GLY A 362 1.59 -33.18 14.28
CA GLY A 362 2.97 -33.44 13.86
C GLY A 362 3.77 -32.18 13.51
N ILE A 363 3.31 -31.00 13.97
CA ILE A 363 4.06 -29.73 13.90
C ILE A 363 4.75 -29.51 15.25
N THR A 364 6.06 -29.77 15.31
CA THR A 364 6.84 -29.64 16.55
C THR A 364 7.64 -28.34 16.56
N ALA A 365 7.91 -27.79 17.74
CA ALA A 365 8.76 -26.60 17.89
C ALA A 365 10.20 -27.02 18.24
N SER A 366 11.18 -26.29 17.71
CA SER A 366 12.61 -26.43 17.98
C SER A 366 13.20 -25.12 18.51
N SER A 367 14.51 -25.05 18.75
CA SER A 367 15.19 -23.81 19.13
C SER A 367 15.26 -22.77 18.00
N VAL A 368 14.95 -23.15 16.76
CA VAL A 368 15.14 -22.33 15.55
C VAL A 368 13.93 -22.32 14.61
N GLY A 369 12.73 -22.62 15.13
CA GLY A 369 11.49 -22.65 14.34
C GLY A 369 10.73 -23.97 14.48
N ILE A 370 9.73 -24.17 13.63
CA ILE A 370 8.89 -25.38 13.59
C ILE A 370 9.46 -26.45 12.65
N SER A 371 9.11 -27.71 12.91
CA SER A 371 9.42 -28.89 12.09
C SER A 371 8.16 -29.69 11.76
N PHE A 372 8.13 -30.25 10.55
CA PHE A 372 7.06 -31.12 10.05
C PHE A 372 7.46 -32.60 10.02
N ASP A 373 8.59 -32.98 10.62
CA ASP A 373 9.14 -34.33 10.49
C ASP A 373 8.16 -35.42 10.98
N GLU A 374 7.44 -35.18 12.08
CA GLU A 374 6.42 -36.11 12.58
C GLU A 374 5.21 -36.23 11.63
N LEU A 375 4.77 -35.11 11.02
CA LEU A 375 3.69 -35.13 10.03
C LEU A 375 4.11 -35.87 8.75
N ILE A 376 5.34 -35.63 8.28
CA ILE A 376 5.82 -36.11 6.98
C ILE A 376 6.40 -37.52 7.04
N ASN A 377 7.12 -37.86 8.10
CA ASN A 377 7.86 -39.12 8.25
C ASN A 377 7.41 -39.96 9.47
N GLY A 378 6.73 -39.36 10.45
CA GLY A 378 6.33 -40.06 11.68
C GLY A 378 5.31 -41.17 11.45
N ASP A 379 5.45 -42.29 12.18
CA ASP A 379 4.62 -43.50 12.00
C ASP A 379 3.12 -43.26 12.24
N THR A 380 2.77 -42.25 13.05
CA THR A 380 1.38 -41.89 13.37
C THR A 380 0.55 -41.56 12.13
N TYR A 381 1.17 -41.01 11.09
CA TYR A 381 0.50 -40.57 9.88
C TYR A 381 0.73 -41.49 8.68
N GLU A 382 1.49 -42.57 8.83
CA GLU A 382 1.85 -43.48 7.73
C GLU A 382 0.63 -44.17 7.10
N GLU A 383 -0.38 -44.53 7.89
CA GLU A 383 -1.64 -45.09 7.38
C GLU A 383 -2.35 -44.11 6.43
N ARG A 384 -2.35 -42.81 6.75
CA ARG A 384 -2.97 -41.78 5.90
C ARG A 384 -2.14 -41.50 4.65
N ARG A 385 -0.81 -41.45 4.78
CA ARG A 385 0.10 -41.25 3.66
C ARG A 385 0.03 -42.40 2.66
N SER A 386 0.15 -43.64 3.13
CA SER A 386 0.12 -44.83 2.27
C SER A 386 -1.19 -45.02 1.50
N ALA A 387 -2.28 -44.40 1.95
CA ALA A 387 -3.56 -44.39 1.23
C ALA A 387 -3.61 -43.44 0.01
N ILE A 388 -2.70 -42.47 -0.08
CA ILE A 388 -2.70 -41.44 -1.13
C ILE A 388 -1.81 -41.87 -2.30
N PRO A 389 -2.30 -41.87 -3.55
CA PRO A 389 -1.51 -42.23 -4.71
C PRO A 389 -0.47 -41.15 -5.05
N GLY A 390 0.55 -41.53 -5.83
CA GLY A 390 1.58 -40.60 -6.33
C GLY A 390 2.73 -40.31 -5.37
N LEU A 391 2.52 -40.42 -4.05
CA LEU A 391 3.52 -40.10 -3.03
C LEU A 391 4.80 -40.95 -3.14
N ALA A 392 4.68 -42.17 -3.67
CA ALA A 392 5.80 -43.11 -3.80
C ALA A 392 6.84 -42.67 -4.85
N THR A 393 6.42 -41.91 -5.87
CA THR A 393 7.28 -41.52 -7.01
C THR A 393 7.61 -40.04 -7.03
N ASN A 394 6.81 -39.18 -6.37
CA ASN A 394 6.99 -37.74 -6.37
C ASN A 394 6.91 -37.19 -4.93
N ALA A 395 8.07 -36.87 -4.34
CA ALA A 395 8.18 -36.46 -2.93
C ALA A 395 7.40 -35.18 -2.58
N VAL A 396 7.32 -34.20 -3.50
CA VAL A 396 6.60 -32.94 -3.30
C VAL A 396 5.11 -33.14 -2.97
N LEU A 397 4.52 -34.25 -3.42
CA LEU A 397 3.11 -34.56 -3.19
C LEU A 397 2.81 -34.85 -1.71
N LEU A 398 3.81 -35.16 -0.88
CA LEU A 398 3.60 -35.25 0.57
C LEU A 398 3.16 -33.92 1.17
N GLY A 399 3.69 -32.81 0.66
CA GLY A 399 3.22 -31.48 1.01
C GLY A 399 1.87 -31.16 0.36
N ILE A 400 1.75 -31.38 -0.95
CA ILE A 400 0.62 -30.89 -1.76
C ILE A 400 -0.67 -31.71 -1.56
N SER A 401 -0.59 -33.03 -1.59
CA SER A 401 -1.76 -33.93 -1.55
C SER A 401 -2.08 -34.45 -0.15
N PHE A 402 -1.12 -34.39 0.78
CA PHE A 402 -1.32 -34.86 2.16
C PHE A 402 -1.31 -33.71 3.18
N ALA A 403 -0.16 -33.07 3.40
CA ALA A 403 0.03 -32.17 4.54
C ALA A 403 -0.83 -30.90 4.46
N ILE A 404 -0.78 -30.15 3.35
CA ILE A 404 -1.55 -28.90 3.20
C ILE A 404 -3.08 -29.16 3.33
N PRO A 405 -3.69 -30.10 2.58
CA PRO A 405 -5.11 -30.40 2.73
C PRO A 405 -5.47 -30.88 4.15
N PHE A 406 -4.61 -31.69 4.78
CA PHE A 406 -4.83 -32.16 6.15
C PHE A 406 -4.86 -30.99 7.14
N LEU A 407 -3.87 -30.10 7.10
CA LEU A 407 -3.79 -28.93 7.98
C LEU A 407 -4.97 -27.96 7.77
N ILE A 408 -5.34 -27.69 6.52
CA ILE A 408 -6.51 -26.86 6.19
C ILE A 408 -7.79 -27.48 6.77
N SER A 409 -7.98 -28.80 6.62
CA SER A 409 -9.17 -29.47 7.15
C SER A 409 -9.28 -29.36 8.67
N LYS A 410 -8.15 -29.51 9.39
CA LYS A 410 -8.09 -29.38 10.85
C LYS A 410 -8.28 -27.94 11.32
N ALA A 411 -7.79 -26.98 10.56
CA ALA A 411 -8.02 -25.56 10.83
C ALA A 411 -9.51 -25.18 10.66
N GLU A 412 -10.20 -25.70 9.64
CA GLU A 412 -11.65 -25.53 9.49
C GLU A 412 -12.44 -26.21 10.63
N GLU A 413 -12.09 -27.44 11.01
CA GLU A 413 -12.68 -28.11 12.19
C GLU A 413 -12.51 -27.24 13.46
N ASN A 414 -11.29 -26.77 13.74
CA ASN A 414 -11.00 -25.93 14.90
C ASN A 414 -11.82 -24.64 14.89
N LYS A 415 -11.86 -23.93 13.76
CA LYS A 415 -12.65 -22.69 13.58
C LYS A 415 -14.14 -22.93 13.89
N LEU A 416 -14.72 -24.00 13.36
CA LEU A 416 -16.13 -24.33 13.60
C LEU A 416 -16.39 -24.67 15.09
N ILE A 417 -15.49 -25.42 15.72
CA ILE A 417 -15.58 -25.75 17.14
C ILE A 417 -15.51 -24.48 18.00
N ILE A 418 -14.54 -23.60 17.76
CA ILE A 418 -14.34 -22.37 18.55
C ILE A 418 -15.56 -21.45 18.40
N ASN A 419 -16.04 -21.22 17.17
CA ASN A 419 -17.23 -20.41 16.92
C ASN A 419 -18.47 -20.95 17.66
N ASN A 420 -18.61 -22.27 17.76
CA ASN A 420 -19.68 -22.89 18.55
C ASN A 420 -19.49 -22.67 20.07
N LEU A 421 -18.25 -22.73 20.56
CA LEU A 421 -17.94 -22.64 21.99
C LEU A 421 -17.99 -21.22 22.56
N VAL A 422 -17.53 -20.20 21.82
CA VAL A 422 -17.44 -18.81 22.33
C VAL A 422 -18.48 -17.86 21.76
N GLY A 423 -19.17 -18.22 20.67
CA GLY A 423 -20.08 -17.33 19.94
C GLY A 423 -19.34 -16.23 19.17
N SER A 424 -20.07 -15.55 18.28
CA SER A 424 -19.55 -14.43 17.46
C SER A 424 -19.84 -13.06 18.08
N ASP A 425 -20.23 -13.01 19.36
CA ASP A 425 -20.65 -11.78 20.01
C ASP A 425 -19.43 -10.88 20.29
N GLU A 426 -19.18 -9.96 19.36
CA GLU A 426 -18.21 -8.88 19.53
C GLU A 426 -18.77 -7.86 20.53
N ASN A 427 -18.22 -7.85 21.75
CA ASN A 427 -18.59 -6.90 22.80
C ASN A 427 -18.02 -5.50 22.50
N ILE A 428 -18.61 -4.82 21.53
CA ILE A 428 -18.15 -3.51 21.04
C ILE A 428 -18.75 -2.39 21.88
N LEU A 429 -17.94 -1.37 22.14
CA LEU A 429 -18.39 -0.14 22.80
C LEU A 429 -19.37 0.62 21.90
N ASN A 430 -20.58 0.88 22.40
CA ASN A 430 -21.63 1.60 21.70
C ASN A 430 -22.50 2.36 22.71
N LYS A 431 -23.47 3.14 22.21
CA LYS A 431 -24.34 3.98 23.04
C LYS A 431 -25.08 3.24 24.17
N ASN A 432 -25.33 1.93 24.02
CA ASN A 432 -26.06 1.15 25.02
C ASN A 432 -25.18 0.71 26.21
N ASN A 433 -23.88 0.49 26.01
CA ASN A 433 -22.96 -0.01 27.04
C ASN A 433 -21.89 1.00 27.45
N LEU A 434 -21.87 2.19 26.83
CA LEU A 434 -20.92 3.26 27.11
C LEU A 434 -20.94 3.70 28.58
N GLY A 435 -22.13 3.92 29.16
CA GLY A 435 -22.26 4.36 30.55
C GLY A 435 -21.61 3.38 31.53
N ASP A 436 -21.98 2.10 31.44
CA ASP A 436 -21.43 1.03 32.27
C ASP A 436 -19.90 0.89 32.10
N PHE A 437 -19.41 1.03 30.87
CA PHE A 437 -17.98 0.96 30.59
C PHE A 437 -17.21 2.13 31.20
N LEU A 438 -17.70 3.36 31.03
CA LEU A 438 -17.09 4.57 31.59
C LEU A 438 -17.06 4.53 33.13
N GLU A 439 -18.16 4.13 33.76
CA GLU A 439 -18.23 3.94 35.21
C GLU A 439 -17.24 2.88 35.70
N LYS A 440 -17.15 1.75 34.98
CA LYS A 440 -16.22 0.65 35.30
C LYS A 440 -14.76 1.11 35.33
N TYR A 441 -14.37 2.09 34.52
CA TYR A 441 -13.01 2.62 34.45
C TYR A 441 -12.82 3.96 35.16
N ASN A 442 -13.85 4.49 35.83
CA ASN A 442 -13.82 5.78 36.52
C ASN A 442 -13.51 6.95 35.56
N ILE A 443 -14.12 6.92 34.37
CA ILE A 443 -13.93 7.89 33.29
C ILE A 443 -15.28 8.57 33.00
N SER A 444 -15.24 9.81 32.53
CA SER A 444 -16.37 10.57 32.01
C SER A 444 -16.14 10.98 30.55
N GLU A 445 -17.18 11.39 29.83
CA GLU A 445 -17.07 11.84 28.43
C GLU A 445 -16.14 13.07 28.27
N SER A 446 -15.99 13.88 29.33
CA SER A 446 -15.07 15.03 29.35
C SER A 446 -13.60 14.65 29.49
N ASP A 447 -13.30 13.44 30.02
CA ASP A 447 -11.92 12.96 30.13
C ASP A 447 -11.37 12.49 28.77
N ILE A 448 -12.26 12.18 27.82
CA ILE A 448 -11.91 11.80 26.46
C ILE A 448 -11.73 13.08 25.62
N PRO A 449 -10.51 13.40 25.17
CA PRO A 449 -10.25 14.66 24.46
C PRO A 449 -10.97 14.71 23.10
N GLU A 450 -11.62 15.84 22.79
CA GLU A 450 -12.29 16.07 21.49
C GLU A 450 -11.34 15.96 20.28
N ASN A 451 -10.13 16.52 20.39
CA ASN A 451 -9.11 16.49 19.33
C ASN A 451 -7.95 15.56 19.70
N GLY A 452 -8.24 14.39 20.26
CA GLY A 452 -7.21 13.52 20.79
C GLY A 452 -7.72 12.13 21.11
N SER A 453 -7.14 11.54 22.16
CA SER A 453 -7.47 10.18 22.56
C SER A 453 -6.99 9.88 23.97
N LEU A 454 -7.70 9.03 24.69
CA LEU A 454 -7.37 8.59 26.04
C LEU A 454 -6.90 7.13 26.03
N VAL A 455 -5.80 6.80 26.70
CA VAL A 455 -5.31 5.41 26.79
C VAL A 455 -5.69 4.83 28.15
N ILE A 456 -6.25 3.61 28.12
CA ILE A 456 -6.63 2.83 29.30
C ILE A 456 -6.00 1.43 29.20
N ASN A 457 -5.86 0.74 30.33
CA ASN A 457 -5.53 -0.69 30.35
C ASN A 457 -6.75 -1.48 30.81
N LEU A 458 -7.16 -2.48 30.02
CA LEU A 458 -8.31 -3.31 30.37
C LEU A 458 -8.05 -4.11 31.65
N LYS A 459 -9.01 -4.16 32.58
CA LYS A 459 -8.86 -4.85 33.87
C LYS A 459 -8.64 -6.36 33.73
N ASN A 460 -9.15 -6.98 32.66
CA ASN A 460 -9.13 -8.43 32.47
C ASN A 460 -7.79 -8.95 31.96
N THR A 461 -7.23 -8.28 30.95
CA THR A 461 -6.04 -8.74 30.19
C THR A 461 -4.85 -7.80 30.31
N ASN A 462 -5.03 -6.63 30.93
CA ASN A 462 -4.05 -5.54 30.98
C ASN A 462 -3.55 -5.09 29.59
N VAL A 463 -4.39 -5.25 28.57
CA VAL A 463 -4.13 -4.77 27.21
C VAL A 463 -4.40 -3.27 27.13
N PRO A 464 -3.49 -2.47 26.54
CA PRO A 464 -3.71 -1.06 26.31
C PRO A 464 -4.74 -0.82 25.19
N VAL A 465 -5.75 -0.02 25.48
CA VAL A 465 -6.85 0.37 24.58
C VAL A 465 -6.94 1.89 24.53
N ARG A 466 -7.36 2.45 23.40
CA ARG A 466 -7.49 3.88 23.17
C ARG A 466 -8.95 4.25 22.95
N LEU A 467 -9.45 5.22 23.70
CA LEU A 467 -10.79 5.80 23.54
C LEU A 467 -10.69 7.06 22.68
N VAL A 468 -11.58 7.18 21.70
CA VAL A 468 -11.66 8.33 20.77
C VAL A 468 -13.11 8.69 20.49
N LYS A 469 -13.35 9.94 20.06
CA LYS A 469 -14.64 10.41 19.54
C LYS A 469 -14.58 10.44 18.02
N LEU A 470 -15.51 9.78 17.34
CA LEU A 470 -15.59 9.75 15.88
C LEU A 470 -16.19 11.05 15.35
N ASN A 471 -15.50 11.69 14.41
CA ASN A 471 -15.92 12.96 13.84
C ASN A 471 -16.99 12.81 12.75
N ASP A 472 -17.06 11.65 12.10
CA ASP A 472 -18.03 11.35 11.03
C ASP A 472 -19.36 10.79 11.55
N GLU A 473 -19.43 10.46 12.84
CA GLU A 473 -20.61 9.93 13.52
C GLU A 473 -20.99 10.76 14.77
N GLU A 474 -20.87 12.09 14.66
CA GLU A 474 -21.38 13.05 15.66
C GLU A 474 -20.82 12.81 17.09
N GLY A 475 -19.54 12.48 17.20
CA GLY A 475 -18.85 12.31 18.48
C GLY A 475 -19.05 10.95 19.15
N GLU A 476 -19.51 9.93 18.42
CA GLU A 476 -19.64 8.57 18.95
C GLU A 476 -18.31 8.06 19.53
N ILE A 477 -18.34 7.54 20.76
CA ILE A 477 -17.15 7.06 21.47
C ILE A 477 -16.89 5.61 21.14
N VAL A 478 -15.68 5.32 20.69
CA VAL A 478 -15.23 3.96 20.37
C VAL A 478 -13.91 3.63 21.06
N ALA A 479 -13.69 2.33 21.28
CA ALA A 479 -12.47 1.77 21.84
C ALA A 479 -11.67 1.09 20.72
N ILE A 480 -10.43 1.54 20.51
CA ILE A 480 -9.58 1.11 19.40
C ILE A 480 -8.15 0.75 19.85
N LYS A 481 -7.44 0.00 19.01
CA LYS A 481 -6.01 -0.31 19.16
C LYS A 481 -5.29 -0.12 17.83
N GLY A 482 -4.03 0.32 17.91
CA GLY A 482 -3.22 0.61 16.71
C GLY A 482 -2.87 -0.65 15.94
N SER A 483 -3.06 -0.60 14.62
CA SER A 483 -2.62 -1.65 13.70
C SER A 483 -1.11 -1.56 13.43
N THR A 484 -0.60 -2.43 12.55
CA THR A 484 0.76 -2.31 12.01
C THR A 484 0.90 -1.15 11.01
N LEU A 485 -0.21 -0.77 10.37
CA LEU A 485 -0.27 0.27 9.35
C LEU A 485 -0.41 1.68 9.96
N SER A 486 0.34 2.62 9.42
CA SER A 486 0.30 4.02 9.84
C SER A 486 -1.09 4.64 9.63
N GLY A 487 -1.66 5.23 10.69
CA GLY A 487 -2.95 5.92 10.62
C GLY A 487 -4.18 5.00 10.60
N ILE A 488 -4.01 3.68 10.70
CA ILE A 488 -5.10 2.71 10.76
C ILE A 488 -5.18 2.07 12.16
N TYR A 489 -6.40 1.99 12.66
CA TYR A 489 -6.74 1.41 13.95
C TYR A 489 -7.90 0.44 13.78
N TYR A 490 -7.99 -0.55 14.67
CA TYR A 490 -9.13 -1.47 14.73
C TYR A 490 -9.90 -1.23 16.03
N GLU A 491 -11.22 -1.31 15.97
CA GLU A 491 -12.03 -1.44 17.18
C GLU A 491 -11.65 -2.71 17.94
N VAL A 492 -11.90 -2.74 19.25
CA VAL A 492 -11.54 -3.89 20.09
C VAL A 492 -12.72 -4.44 20.87
N ASP A 493 -12.65 -5.72 21.20
CA ASP A 493 -13.52 -6.33 22.19
C ASP A 493 -13.28 -5.68 23.58
N THR A 494 -14.33 -5.12 24.18
CA THR A 494 -14.23 -4.38 25.46
C THR A 494 -13.90 -5.26 26.67
N GLU A 495 -14.03 -6.59 26.57
CA GLU A 495 -13.64 -7.52 27.63
C GLU A 495 -12.20 -8.01 27.47
N THR A 496 -11.75 -8.30 26.25
CA THR A 496 -10.44 -8.95 26.00
C THR A 496 -9.39 -7.99 25.46
N GLY A 497 -9.79 -6.97 24.71
CA GLY A 497 -8.91 -6.04 23.99
C GLY A 497 -8.39 -6.58 22.66
N TYR A 498 -8.95 -7.69 22.15
CA TYR A 498 -8.58 -8.25 20.85
C TYR A 498 -9.11 -7.37 19.71
N GLU A 499 -8.30 -7.17 18.67
CA GLU A 499 -8.61 -6.33 17.51
C GLU A 499 -9.67 -6.93 16.58
N ILE A 500 -10.64 -6.12 16.17
CA ILE A 500 -11.75 -6.48 15.27
C ILE A 500 -11.46 -5.86 13.90
N LEU A 501 -10.84 -6.66 13.02
CA LEU A 501 -10.33 -6.22 11.70
C LEU A 501 -11.42 -5.68 10.75
N SER A 502 -12.67 -6.11 10.93
CA SER A 502 -13.83 -5.65 10.14
C SER A 502 -14.21 -4.20 10.42
N ARG A 503 -13.77 -3.63 11.55
CA ARG A 503 -14.13 -2.28 12.02
C ARG A 503 -12.90 -1.40 12.13
N ARG A 504 -12.62 -0.69 11.04
CA ARG A 504 -11.45 0.18 10.90
C ARG A 504 -11.78 1.62 11.30
N VAL A 505 -10.83 2.27 11.94
CA VAL A 505 -10.86 3.71 12.22
C VAL A 505 -9.58 4.34 11.67
N PHE A 506 -9.74 5.39 10.89
CA PHE A 506 -8.66 6.13 10.26
C PHE A 506 -8.36 7.39 11.06
N ARG A 507 -7.07 7.62 11.31
CA ARG A 507 -6.57 8.82 11.98
C ARG A 507 -6.01 9.78 10.94
N THR A 508 -6.58 10.98 10.89
CA THR A 508 -6.16 12.06 9.99
C THR A 508 -5.71 13.27 10.80
N GLU A 509 -4.61 13.90 10.44
CA GLU A 509 -4.20 15.22 10.95
C GLU A 509 -4.41 16.28 9.86
N TYR A 510 -5.27 17.27 10.12
CA TYR A 510 -5.54 18.34 9.16
C TYR A 510 -5.98 19.61 9.89
N ASN A 511 -5.62 20.80 9.41
CA ASN A 511 -5.95 22.09 10.06
C ASN A 511 -5.65 22.12 11.58
N GLU A 512 -4.49 21.60 12.01
CA GLU A 512 -4.08 21.52 13.43
C GLU A 512 -5.03 20.69 14.32
N LYS A 513 -5.91 19.87 13.74
CA LYS A 513 -6.84 18.97 14.43
C LYS A 513 -6.58 17.51 14.07
N ILE A 514 -6.85 16.63 15.03
CA ILE A 514 -6.89 15.18 14.81
C ILE A 514 -8.34 14.79 14.55
N TYR A 515 -8.57 14.07 13.46
CA TYR A 515 -9.87 13.51 13.10
C TYR A 515 -9.80 11.99 13.13
N TRP A 516 -10.84 11.37 13.68
CA TRP A 516 -11.07 9.93 13.68
C TRP A 516 -12.31 9.62 12.87
N THR A 517 -12.17 8.80 11.83
CA THR A 517 -13.27 8.51 10.89
C THR A 517 -13.35 7.02 10.56
N ARG A 518 -14.55 6.48 10.39
CA ARG A 518 -14.80 5.10 9.93
C ARG A 518 -14.78 5.00 8.40
N GLY A 519 -15.34 5.99 7.70
CA GLY A 519 -15.53 5.93 6.24
C GLY A 519 -14.24 5.98 5.40
N GLY A 520 -13.11 6.38 6.00
CA GLY A 520 -11.83 6.57 5.31
C GLY A 520 -11.10 7.84 5.80
N GLY A 521 -9.78 7.88 5.65
CA GLY A 521 -8.96 9.05 5.97
C GLY A 521 -8.94 10.12 4.87
N LEU A 522 -8.76 11.39 5.25
CA LEU A 522 -8.60 12.48 4.28
C LEU A 522 -7.23 12.39 3.60
N LYS A 523 -7.23 12.36 2.26
CA LYS A 523 -6.01 12.45 1.46
C LYS A 523 -5.39 13.85 1.60
N GLY A 524 -4.11 13.89 1.97
CA GLY A 524 -3.36 15.09 2.31
C GLY A 524 -3.16 15.32 3.82
N GLY A 525 -3.91 14.61 4.67
CA GLY A 525 -3.81 14.66 6.14
C GLY A 525 -3.29 13.39 6.80
N GLN A 526 -2.89 12.38 6.02
CA GLN A 526 -2.26 11.18 6.54
C GLN A 526 -0.78 11.44 6.94
N PRO A 527 -0.20 10.62 7.84
CA PRO A 527 1.19 10.83 8.29
C PRO A 527 2.25 10.82 7.17
N PHE A 528 1.97 10.13 6.05
CA PHE A 528 2.82 10.08 4.87
C PHE A 528 2.14 10.77 3.69
N ASN A 529 2.38 12.07 3.55
CA ASN A 529 1.83 12.88 2.47
C ASN A 529 2.80 12.91 1.27
N PHE A 530 2.32 12.42 0.11
CA PHE A 530 3.08 12.38 -1.14
C PHE A 530 2.94 13.66 -1.97
N GLU A 531 1.93 14.49 -1.72
CA GLU A 531 1.66 15.70 -2.53
C GLU A 531 2.71 16.82 -2.33
N GLY A 532 3.49 16.73 -1.24
CA GLY A 532 4.63 17.60 -0.99
C GLY A 532 5.88 17.22 -1.78
N LEU A 533 5.96 15.98 -2.27
CA LEU A 533 7.12 15.42 -2.97
C LEU A 533 7.00 15.74 -4.47
N ASP A 534 8.13 16.05 -5.12
CA ASP A 534 8.18 16.38 -6.54
C ASP A 534 8.11 15.10 -7.40
N ILE A 535 6.94 14.46 -7.39
CA ILE A 535 6.66 13.22 -8.12
C ILE A 535 5.91 13.57 -9.42
N PRO A 536 6.44 13.23 -10.60
CA PRO A 536 5.80 13.55 -11.88
C PRO A 536 4.39 12.96 -12.04
N VAL A 537 4.21 11.72 -11.60
CA VAL A 537 2.92 11.01 -11.66
C VAL A 537 2.60 10.41 -10.29
N TYR A 538 1.67 11.03 -9.57
CA TYR A 538 1.10 10.49 -8.35
C TYR A 538 -0.42 10.52 -8.40
N PHE A 539 -1.06 9.37 -8.14
CA PHE A 539 -2.51 9.29 -8.02
C PHE A 539 -2.94 8.08 -7.19
N ILE A 540 -4.19 8.10 -6.75
CA ILE A 540 -4.85 6.97 -6.09
C ILE A 540 -5.51 6.09 -7.15
N ASP A 541 -5.17 4.82 -7.13
CA ASP A 541 -5.76 3.83 -8.04
C ASP A 541 -7.22 3.54 -7.66
N LYS A 542 -8.03 3.22 -8.67
CA LYS A 542 -9.45 2.92 -8.50
C LYS A 542 -9.68 1.44 -8.78
N PRO A 543 -10.28 0.69 -7.85
CA PRO A 543 -10.61 -0.69 -8.10
C PRO A 543 -11.74 -0.81 -9.12
N TYR A 544 -11.98 -2.01 -9.65
CA TYR A 544 -13.05 -2.25 -10.63
C TYR A 544 -14.42 -1.75 -10.16
N SER A 545 -14.74 -1.84 -8.86
CA SER A 545 -16.00 -1.37 -8.29
C SER A 545 -16.24 0.14 -8.40
N GLU A 546 -15.17 0.94 -8.52
CA GLU A 546 -15.25 2.40 -8.70
C GLU A 546 -15.18 2.81 -10.19
N LEU A 547 -14.99 1.86 -11.10
CA LEU A 547 -14.91 2.08 -12.54
C LEU A 547 -16.26 1.78 -13.22
N ALA A 548 -16.60 2.55 -14.25
CA ALA A 548 -17.82 2.33 -15.04
C ALA A 548 -17.72 1.11 -15.98
N SER A 549 -16.54 0.50 -16.08
CA SER A 549 -16.17 -0.48 -17.10
C SER A 549 -16.05 -1.90 -16.53
N SER A 550 -16.95 -2.77 -17.04
CA SER A 550 -17.11 -4.22 -16.84
C SER A 550 -18.17 -4.66 -15.81
N VAL A 551 -19.16 -5.43 -16.30
CA VAL A 551 -20.31 -5.93 -15.53
C VAL A 551 -19.97 -7.16 -14.69
N GLU A 552 -18.90 -7.88 -15.03
CA GLU A 552 -18.49 -9.13 -14.36
C GLU A 552 -17.63 -8.87 -13.12
N LEU A 553 -16.82 -7.81 -13.12
CA LEU A 553 -15.89 -7.45 -12.03
C LEU A 553 -16.31 -6.19 -11.25
N SER A 554 -17.52 -5.66 -11.48
CA SER A 554 -18.01 -4.40 -10.87
C SER A 554 -18.14 -4.43 -9.34
N PHE A 555 -17.86 -5.56 -8.69
CA PHE A 555 -17.92 -5.74 -7.23
C PHE A 555 -16.54 -5.94 -6.61
N VAL A 556 -15.50 -6.13 -7.43
CA VAL A 556 -14.12 -6.33 -6.98
C VAL A 556 -13.59 -4.97 -6.53
N ASN A 557 -13.38 -4.81 -5.22
CA ASN A 557 -12.92 -3.58 -4.59
C ASN A 557 -11.45 -3.66 -4.13
N ASP A 558 -10.79 -4.78 -4.40
CA ASP A 558 -9.45 -5.12 -3.92
C ASP A 558 -8.45 -5.36 -5.07
N ASP A 559 -8.86 -5.13 -6.32
CA ASP A 559 -8.05 -5.23 -7.53
C ASP A 559 -8.44 -4.17 -8.57
N SER A 560 -7.55 -3.87 -9.53
CA SER A 560 -7.75 -2.84 -10.55
C SER A 560 -7.12 -3.19 -11.90
N PRO A 561 -7.59 -2.59 -13.02
CA PRO A 561 -7.00 -2.77 -14.33
C PRO A 561 -5.81 -1.81 -14.59
N LEU A 562 -5.05 -1.44 -13.55
CA LEU A 562 -3.98 -0.43 -13.66
C LEU A 562 -2.85 -0.87 -14.60
N LEU A 563 -2.45 -2.14 -14.49
CA LEU A 563 -1.30 -2.70 -15.21
C LEU A 563 -1.71 -3.78 -16.22
N PHE A 564 -2.85 -4.45 -15.99
CA PHE A 564 -3.34 -5.55 -16.81
C PHE A 564 -4.83 -5.33 -17.21
N PRO A 565 -5.24 -5.64 -18.46
CA PRO A 565 -4.45 -6.20 -19.56
C PRO A 565 -3.57 -5.18 -20.28
N GLU A 566 -3.91 -3.90 -20.22
CA GLU A 566 -3.13 -2.82 -20.79
C GLU A 566 -2.64 -1.90 -19.68
N MET A 567 -1.32 -1.69 -19.62
CA MET A 567 -0.72 -0.75 -18.68
C MET A 567 -1.22 0.67 -18.92
N ASP A 568 -1.69 1.33 -17.85
CA ASP A 568 -2.26 2.67 -17.91
C ASP A 568 -1.35 3.66 -18.64
N SER A 569 -1.93 4.39 -19.59
CA SER A 569 -1.24 5.38 -20.42
C SER A 569 -0.50 6.49 -19.64
N ARG A 570 -0.88 6.73 -18.38
CA ARG A 570 -0.22 7.71 -17.49
C ARG A 570 1.12 7.22 -16.95
N LEU A 571 1.36 5.91 -16.96
CA LEU A 571 2.57 5.30 -16.42
C LEU A 571 3.62 5.09 -17.52
N PRO A 572 4.91 5.34 -17.24
CA PRO A 572 5.97 4.98 -18.17
C PRO A 572 6.07 3.45 -18.27
N LYS A 573 6.23 2.95 -19.49
CA LYS A 573 6.44 1.51 -19.73
C LYS A 573 7.82 1.08 -19.21
N PRO A 574 7.93 -0.09 -18.55
CA PRO A 574 9.22 -0.60 -18.11
C PRO A 574 10.10 -0.97 -19.31
N THR A 575 11.42 -0.96 -19.09
CA THR A 575 12.37 -1.44 -20.11
C THR A 575 12.24 -2.96 -20.26
N PRO A 576 12.19 -3.52 -21.49
CA PRO A 576 12.15 -4.96 -21.69
C PRO A 576 13.36 -5.68 -21.10
N GLU A 577 13.14 -6.86 -20.51
CA GLU A 577 14.18 -7.64 -19.83
C GLU A 577 15.40 -7.94 -20.71
N LEU A 578 15.18 -8.25 -21.99
CA LEU A 578 16.27 -8.54 -22.94
C LEU A 578 17.18 -7.34 -23.16
N ASP A 579 16.62 -6.14 -23.17
CA ASP A 579 17.37 -4.90 -23.35
C ASP A 579 18.20 -4.60 -22.09
N ILE A 580 17.61 -4.76 -20.91
CA ILE A 580 18.32 -4.57 -19.63
C ILE A 580 19.50 -5.54 -19.53
N LYS A 581 19.29 -6.82 -19.87
CA LYS A 581 20.34 -7.84 -19.87
C LYS A 581 21.42 -7.55 -20.89
N TYR A 582 21.06 -7.03 -22.07
CA TYR A 582 22.02 -6.59 -23.08
C TYR A 582 22.88 -5.40 -22.60
N TYR A 583 22.27 -4.42 -21.94
CA TYR A 583 23.00 -3.27 -21.39
C TYR A 583 23.95 -3.67 -20.25
N SER A 584 23.47 -4.47 -19.30
CA SER A 584 24.27 -4.99 -18.17
C SER A 584 25.43 -5.87 -18.66
N SER A 585 25.20 -6.76 -19.62
CA SER A 585 26.28 -7.61 -20.19
C SER A 585 27.34 -6.82 -20.95
N ASN A 586 26.97 -5.66 -21.53
CA ASN A 586 27.86 -4.77 -22.26
C ASN A 586 28.14 -3.48 -21.46
N LEU A 587 28.35 -3.61 -20.14
CA LEU A 587 28.43 -2.51 -19.19
C LEU A 587 29.40 -1.38 -19.60
N SER A 588 30.52 -1.71 -20.24
CA SER A 588 31.49 -0.69 -20.72
C SER A 588 30.90 0.32 -21.70
N SER A 589 29.87 -0.05 -22.46
CA SER A 589 29.21 0.80 -23.45
C SER A 589 27.97 1.53 -22.90
N PHE A 590 27.29 0.92 -21.92
CA PHE A 590 25.98 1.37 -21.43
C PHE A 590 25.99 1.79 -19.95
N LYS A 591 27.17 1.98 -19.35
CA LYS A 591 27.34 2.26 -17.92
C LYS A 591 26.44 3.39 -17.40
N GLU A 592 26.35 4.48 -18.15
CA GLU A 592 25.61 5.68 -17.77
C GLU A 592 24.19 5.73 -18.35
N ASP A 593 23.84 4.78 -19.22
CA ASP A 593 22.49 4.65 -19.76
C ASP A 593 21.51 4.24 -18.67
N THR A 594 20.24 4.52 -18.90
CA THR A 594 19.19 4.33 -17.90
C THR A 594 18.15 3.32 -18.35
N VAL A 595 17.62 2.57 -17.39
CA VAL A 595 16.47 1.67 -17.56
C VAL A 595 15.32 2.09 -16.66
N ILE A 596 14.11 1.70 -17.01
CA ILE A 596 12.89 1.94 -16.22
C ILE A 596 12.45 0.62 -15.60
N LEU A 597 12.32 0.62 -14.27
CA LEU A 597 11.97 -0.55 -13.47
C LEU A 597 10.80 -0.23 -12.52
N MET A 598 10.09 -1.28 -12.09
CA MET A 598 8.90 -1.19 -11.23
C MET A 598 9.13 -1.95 -9.93
N ARG A 599 8.42 -1.59 -8.85
CA ARG A 599 8.42 -2.34 -7.58
C ARG A 599 7.10 -2.16 -6.85
N GLY A 600 6.60 -3.23 -6.22
CA GLY A 600 5.55 -3.13 -5.21
C GLY A 600 6.19 -2.90 -3.84
N THR A 601 5.74 -1.90 -3.09
CA THR A 601 6.35 -1.51 -1.81
C THR A 601 5.29 -1.17 -0.76
N THR A 602 5.71 -1.04 0.50
CA THR A 602 4.88 -0.45 1.57
C THR A 602 4.65 1.06 1.34
N GLU A 603 3.75 1.68 2.12
CA GLU A 603 3.55 3.14 2.11
C GLU A 603 4.83 3.88 2.52
N GLU A 604 5.53 3.37 3.54
CA GLU A 604 6.70 4.03 4.10
C GLU A 604 7.92 3.88 3.19
N GLU A 605 8.13 2.71 2.58
CA GLU A 605 9.16 2.53 1.55
C GLU A 605 8.92 3.45 0.34
N ALA A 606 7.69 3.50 -0.20
CA ALA A 606 7.37 4.37 -1.32
C ALA A 606 7.64 5.84 -1.00
N TRP A 607 7.27 6.28 0.22
CA TRP A 607 7.51 7.65 0.67
C TRP A 607 9.01 7.94 0.81
N ASN A 608 9.78 7.03 1.41
CA ASN A 608 11.22 7.18 1.56
C ASN A 608 11.96 7.21 0.20
N ILE A 609 11.58 6.34 -0.74
CA ILE A 609 12.14 6.34 -2.11
C ILE A 609 11.84 7.67 -2.81
N ALA A 610 10.60 8.15 -2.75
CA ALA A 610 10.21 9.43 -3.36
C ALA A 610 10.87 10.64 -2.68
N ASN A 611 11.09 10.59 -1.37
CA ASN A 611 11.68 11.66 -0.59
C ASN A 611 13.20 11.75 -0.75
N TYR A 612 13.91 10.64 -0.60
CA TYR A 612 15.38 10.59 -0.65
C TYR A 612 15.94 10.35 -2.06
N LYS A 613 15.10 9.94 -3.01
CA LYS A 613 15.50 9.63 -4.40
C LYS A 613 16.60 8.57 -4.49
N THR A 614 16.50 7.56 -3.62
CA THR A 614 17.39 6.39 -3.56
C THR A 614 16.59 5.10 -3.68
N ALA A 615 17.18 4.04 -4.23
CA ALA A 615 16.47 2.81 -4.59
C ALA A 615 15.84 2.08 -3.39
N GLY A 616 16.47 2.17 -2.20
CA GLY A 616 15.94 1.60 -0.95
C GLY A 616 15.39 2.65 0.02
N GLY A 617 15.23 3.90 -0.41
CA GLY A 617 14.86 5.00 0.49
C GLY A 617 15.87 5.23 1.62
N SER A 618 17.15 4.93 1.36
CA SER A 618 18.24 5.21 2.30
C SER A 618 18.59 6.68 2.30
N ASN A 619 18.95 7.20 3.47
CA ASN A 619 19.43 8.58 3.66
C ASN A 619 20.96 8.66 3.76
N LYS A 620 21.67 7.55 3.52
CA LYS A 620 23.13 7.48 3.52
C LYS A 620 23.64 7.80 2.12
N ASP A 621 24.83 8.38 2.04
CA ASP A 621 25.53 8.59 0.78
C ASP A 621 26.11 7.28 0.24
N LEU A 622 26.05 7.11 -1.08
CA LEU A 622 26.75 6.04 -1.79
C LEU A 622 28.22 6.43 -1.99
N GLU A 623 29.15 5.48 -1.88
CA GLU A 623 30.58 5.73 -2.08
C GLU A 623 30.89 6.31 -3.48
N GLU A 624 31.77 7.34 -3.55
CA GLU A 624 32.04 8.16 -4.75
C GLU A 624 32.54 7.37 -5.99
N ASN A 625 33.05 6.14 -5.81
CA ASN A 625 33.52 5.27 -6.89
C ASN A 625 32.92 3.86 -6.80
N PHE A 626 31.58 3.77 -6.72
CA PHE A 626 30.89 2.47 -6.72
C PHE A 626 31.18 1.69 -8.02
N ILE A 627 31.79 0.52 -7.87
CA ILE A 627 31.89 -0.51 -8.90
C ILE A 627 31.01 -1.66 -8.42
N GLU A 628 29.99 -1.98 -9.19
CA GLU A 628 29.14 -3.14 -8.94
C GLU A 628 30.01 -4.40 -9.04
N ALA A 629 30.11 -5.14 -7.93
CA ALA A 629 31.00 -6.28 -7.75
C ALA A 629 30.37 -7.34 -6.82
N GLY A 630 29.04 -7.50 -6.91
CA GLY A 630 28.26 -8.39 -6.06
C GLY A 630 28.16 -7.98 -4.58
N PRO A 631 27.93 -8.93 -3.66
CA PRO A 631 27.70 -8.63 -2.25
C PRO A 631 28.93 -8.02 -1.55
N GLN A 632 28.77 -6.80 -1.02
CA GLN A 632 29.80 -6.08 -0.25
C GLN A 632 29.40 -5.94 1.23
N PHE A 633 30.38 -5.85 2.11
CA PHE A 633 30.13 -5.76 3.55
C PHE A 633 29.36 -4.47 3.87
N ASN A 634 28.27 -4.59 4.63
CA ASN A 634 27.41 -3.49 5.04
C ASN A 634 26.77 -2.72 3.88
N LEU A 635 26.62 -3.36 2.72
CA LEU A 635 25.90 -2.86 1.55
C LEU A 635 24.60 -3.66 1.40
N SER A 636 23.47 -2.97 1.52
CA SER A 636 22.15 -3.57 1.35
C SER A 636 21.54 -3.25 0.01
N PHE A 637 20.63 -4.11 -0.42
CA PHE A 637 20.02 -4.07 -1.75
C PHE A 637 18.50 -4.09 -1.64
N SER A 638 17.85 -3.41 -2.58
CA SER A 638 16.42 -3.47 -2.86
C SER A 638 16.22 -4.04 -4.25
N GLU A 639 15.16 -4.84 -4.40
CA GLU A 639 14.90 -5.54 -5.65
C GLU A 639 13.75 -4.91 -6.42
N TYR A 640 13.97 -4.73 -7.72
CA TYR A 640 13.02 -4.16 -8.66
C TYR A 640 12.75 -5.15 -9.80
N THR A 641 11.64 -4.97 -10.51
CA THR A 641 11.21 -5.87 -11.56
C THR A 641 10.90 -5.15 -12.89
N SER A 642 11.16 -5.84 -14.00
CA SER A 642 10.72 -5.47 -15.35
C SER A 642 9.37 -6.12 -15.72
N SER A 643 8.91 -7.09 -14.93
CA SER A 643 7.65 -7.83 -15.15
C SER A 643 6.44 -7.05 -14.69
N ILE A 644 5.52 -6.77 -15.61
CA ILE A 644 4.25 -6.09 -15.31
C ILE A 644 3.40 -6.94 -14.35
N ASN A 645 3.32 -8.26 -14.55
CA ASN A 645 2.54 -9.16 -13.70
C ASN A 645 3.09 -9.18 -12.26
N SER A 646 4.42 -9.23 -12.10
CA SER A 646 5.06 -9.22 -10.78
C SER A 646 4.83 -7.88 -10.07
N ALA A 647 4.96 -6.76 -10.80
CA ALA A 647 4.66 -5.44 -10.25
C ALA A 647 3.18 -5.27 -9.87
N ASP A 648 2.25 -5.82 -10.66
CA ASP A 648 0.81 -5.80 -10.39
C ASP A 648 0.48 -6.57 -9.11
N THR A 649 0.92 -7.83 -9.03
CA THR A 649 0.75 -8.67 -7.85
C THR A 649 1.40 -8.02 -6.63
N ALA A 650 2.65 -7.58 -6.70
CA ALA A 650 3.37 -7.03 -5.55
C ALA A 650 2.73 -5.73 -5.03
N SER A 651 2.27 -4.84 -5.92
CA SER A 651 1.72 -3.53 -5.55
C SER A 651 0.23 -3.54 -5.16
N ARG A 652 -0.53 -4.58 -5.52
CA ARG A 652 -1.96 -4.70 -5.15
C ARG A 652 -2.13 -4.60 -3.63
N LYS A 653 -3.10 -3.78 -3.19
CA LYS A 653 -3.38 -3.43 -1.78
C LYS A 653 -2.25 -2.65 -1.07
N HIS A 654 -1.22 -2.22 -1.80
CA HIS A 654 -0.05 -1.51 -1.31
C HIS A 654 0.29 -0.33 -2.26
N PHE A 655 1.58 -0.08 -2.54
CA PHE A 655 2.03 0.97 -3.45
C PHE A 655 2.80 0.40 -4.64
N LEU A 656 2.65 1.04 -5.81
CA LEU A 656 3.50 0.83 -6.98
C LEU A 656 4.49 1.98 -7.08
N VAL A 657 5.77 1.68 -7.25
CA VAL A 657 6.83 2.65 -7.51
C VAL A 657 7.47 2.34 -8.86
N ILE A 658 7.67 3.36 -9.69
CA ILE A 658 8.39 3.26 -10.97
C ILE A 658 9.55 4.23 -10.97
N ILE A 659 10.75 3.70 -11.21
CA ILE A 659 12.00 4.45 -11.17
C ILE A 659 12.73 4.40 -12.51
N LYS A 660 13.56 5.40 -12.75
CA LYS A 660 14.63 5.37 -13.74
C LYS A 660 15.96 5.29 -13.01
N VAL A 661 16.81 4.34 -13.41
CA VAL A 661 18.09 4.05 -12.75
C VAL A 661 19.18 3.79 -13.78
N GLN A 662 20.42 4.16 -13.46
CA GLN A 662 21.57 3.89 -14.33
C GLN A 662 21.98 2.41 -14.26
N VAL A 663 22.42 1.84 -15.39
CA VAL A 663 22.78 0.42 -15.52
C VAL A 663 23.95 0.03 -14.60
N LYS A 664 24.85 0.95 -14.26
CA LYS A 664 25.97 0.66 -13.34
C LYS A 664 25.59 0.27 -11.91
N TYR A 665 24.33 0.45 -11.52
CA TYR A 665 23.85 0.12 -10.17
C TYR A 665 23.02 -1.16 -10.11
N ILE A 666 22.62 -1.72 -11.27
CA ILE A 666 21.73 -2.88 -11.30
C ILE A 666 22.56 -4.16 -11.45
N SER A 667 22.15 -5.21 -10.74
CA SER A 667 22.77 -6.52 -10.80
C SER A 667 21.72 -7.62 -10.86
N ASN A 668 21.98 -8.67 -11.64
CA ASN A 668 21.20 -9.90 -11.62
C ASN A 668 22.07 -11.15 -11.37
N ASP A 669 23.31 -10.97 -10.92
CA ASP A 669 24.27 -12.07 -10.75
C ASP A 669 23.85 -13.08 -9.66
N ASN A 670 23.00 -12.62 -8.73
CA ASN A 670 22.51 -13.41 -7.60
C ASN A 670 20.98 -13.55 -7.57
N VAL A 671 20.31 -13.18 -8.66
CA VAL A 671 18.84 -13.22 -8.75
C VAL A 671 18.44 -14.46 -9.56
N LEU A 672 17.89 -15.46 -8.89
CA LEU A 672 17.52 -16.74 -9.50
C LEU A 672 16.15 -16.69 -10.23
N TYR A 673 15.38 -15.62 -10.03
CA TYR A 673 14.07 -15.40 -10.64
C TYR A 673 14.16 -14.42 -11.80
N ALA A 674 13.48 -14.75 -12.90
CA ALA A 674 13.47 -13.92 -14.10
C ALA A 674 12.87 -12.52 -13.83
N ASN A 675 13.34 -11.53 -14.59
CA ASN A 675 12.81 -10.17 -14.60
C ASN A 675 13.01 -9.37 -13.30
N HIS A 676 13.96 -9.74 -12.45
CA HIS A 676 14.28 -9.02 -11.21
C HIS A 676 15.74 -8.59 -11.16
N TRP A 677 15.98 -7.45 -10.54
CA TRP A 677 17.27 -6.76 -10.50
C TRP A 677 17.51 -6.17 -9.12
N ALA A 678 18.63 -6.52 -8.51
CA ALA A 678 19.08 -5.97 -7.24
C ALA A 678 19.76 -4.62 -7.47
N ILE A 679 19.46 -3.64 -6.62
CA ILE A 679 20.00 -2.28 -6.66
C ILE A 679 20.41 -1.89 -5.24
N PRO A 680 21.62 -1.35 -4.99
CA PRO A 680 22.00 -0.88 -3.67
C PRO A 680 20.99 0.12 -3.09
N ASP A 681 20.70 0.05 -1.79
CA ASP A 681 19.68 0.89 -1.16
C ASP A 681 19.99 2.40 -1.26
N GLU A 682 21.28 2.75 -1.24
CA GLU A 682 21.81 4.10 -1.39
C GLU A 682 21.92 4.56 -2.86
N ALA A 683 21.69 3.69 -3.84
CA ALA A 683 21.85 4.04 -5.24
C ALA A 683 20.85 5.14 -5.66
N PRO A 684 21.30 6.20 -6.36
CA PRO A 684 20.44 7.30 -6.77
C PRO A 684 19.48 6.86 -7.89
N VAL A 685 18.22 7.28 -7.77
CA VAL A 685 17.16 6.97 -8.74
C VAL A 685 16.31 8.20 -9.04
N GLU A 686 15.75 8.28 -10.24
CA GLU A 686 14.73 9.26 -10.59
C GLU A 686 13.35 8.60 -10.45
N VAL A 687 12.56 9.05 -9.49
CA VAL A 687 11.20 8.51 -9.27
C VAL A 687 10.25 9.09 -10.31
N LEU A 688 9.72 8.24 -11.18
CA LEU A 688 8.85 8.64 -12.28
C LEU A 688 7.37 8.60 -11.90
N ALA A 689 6.96 7.57 -11.16
CA ALA A 689 5.58 7.38 -10.75
C ALA A 689 5.46 6.70 -9.39
N VAL A 690 4.46 7.11 -8.62
CA VAL A 690 4.02 6.44 -7.38
C VAL A 690 2.50 6.31 -7.43
N VAL A 691 1.97 5.11 -7.20
CA VAL A 691 0.52 4.86 -7.22
C VAL A 691 0.07 4.20 -5.92
N ASP A 692 -0.88 4.82 -5.21
CA ASP A 692 -1.52 4.24 -4.01
C ASP A 692 -2.62 3.26 -4.45
N ARG A 693 -2.38 1.96 -4.26
CA ARG A 693 -3.29 0.86 -4.60
C ARG A 693 -3.88 0.18 -3.37
N ARG A 694 -3.96 0.88 -2.22
CA ARG A 694 -4.55 0.33 -0.99
C ARG A 694 -6.07 0.12 -1.08
N PHE A 695 -6.72 0.76 -2.05
CA PHE A 695 -8.17 0.71 -2.28
C PHE A 695 -9.01 1.02 -1.03
N ILE A 696 -8.66 2.10 -0.33
CA ILE A 696 -9.40 2.60 0.84
C ILE A 696 -10.66 3.30 0.34
N PHE A 697 -11.67 2.51 0.00
CA PHE A 697 -13.02 2.93 -0.38
C PHE A 697 -14.04 2.15 0.46
N PRO A 698 -15.21 2.74 0.78
CA PRO A 698 -16.29 2.00 1.42
C PRO A 698 -16.72 0.78 0.59
N GLU A 699 -17.14 -0.29 1.26
CA GLU A 699 -17.67 -1.46 0.56
C GLU A 699 -18.91 -1.08 -0.29
N PRO A 700 -18.99 -1.57 -1.55
CA PRO A 700 -20.12 -1.25 -2.42
C PRO A 700 -21.42 -1.85 -1.86
N PRO A 701 -22.56 -1.15 -1.94
CA PRO A 701 -23.85 -1.72 -1.56
C PRO A 701 -24.19 -2.93 -2.45
N VAL A 702 -24.63 -4.02 -1.82
CA VAL A 702 -24.93 -5.35 -2.40
C VAL A 702 -25.55 -5.31 -3.80
N LYS A 703 -25.12 -6.25 -4.66
CA LYS A 703 -25.64 -6.58 -6.02
C LYS A 703 -27.01 -5.96 -6.36
N PRO A 704 -27.07 -4.83 -7.11
CA PRO A 704 -28.33 -4.39 -7.67
C PRO A 704 -28.76 -5.38 -8.77
N LYS A 705 -29.99 -5.90 -8.68
CA LYS A 705 -30.64 -6.65 -9.76
C LYS A 705 -30.97 -5.69 -10.92
N LEU A 706 -30.00 -5.41 -11.77
CA LEU A 706 -30.21 -4.56 -12.95
C LEU A 706 -30.77 -5.37 -14.13
N SER A 707 -31.77 -4.80 -14.79
CA SER A 707 -32.46 -5.40 -15.95
C SER A 707 -31.55 -5.47 -17.19
N PHE A 708 -31.82 -6.39 -18.11
CA PHE A 708 -31.06 -6.58 -19.36
C PHE A 708 -30.94 -5.30 -20.21
N ILE A 709 -31.89 -4.37 -20.10
CA ILE A 709 -31.90 -3.10 -20.84
C ILE A 709 -30.88 -2.10 -20.26
N GLN A 710 -30.66 -2.10 -18.94
CA GLN A 710 -29.61 -1.29 -18.30
C GLN A 710 -28.20 -1.83 -18.62
N LYS A 711 -28.07 -3.11 -18.95
CA LYS A 711 -26.78 -3.75 -19.33
C LYS A 711 -26.27 -3.32 -20.71
N ILE A 712 -27.14 -2.86 -21.61
CA ILE A 712 -26.76 -2.45 -22.97
C ILE A 712 -26.42 -0.95 -23.04
N ALA A 713 -27.07 -0.12 -22.21
CA ALA A 713 -26.87 1.33 -22.21
C ALA A 713 -25.46 1.75 -21.74
N ASN A 714 -24.84 1.00 -20.84
CA ASN A 714 -23.52 1.36 -20.27
C ASN A 714 -22.31 0.89 -21.11
N ARG A 715 -22.52 0.27 -22.28
CA ARG A 715 -21.43 -0.28 -23.11
C ARG A 715 -20.81 0.74 -24.09
N PHE A 716 -21.33 1.97 -24.16
CA PHE A 716 -20.98 2.96 -25.19
C PHE A 716 -20.72 4.38 -24.64
N LEU A 717 -20.09 4.52 -23.47
CA LEU A 717 -19.65 5.83 -22.97
C LEU A 717 -18.16 5.79 -22.64
N THR A 718 -17.32 5.82 -23.67
CA THR A 718 -15.96 6.34 -23.50
C THR A 718 -16.07 7.86 -23.35
N GLU A 719 -16.03 8.35 -22.11
CA GLU A 719 -16.01 9.79 -21.83
C GLU A 719 -14.77 10.42 -22.50
N ASN A 720 -14.96 11.14 -23.60
CA ASN A 720 -13.87 11.81 -24.31
C ASN A 720 -13.44 13.06 -23.53
N VAL A 721 -12.32 12.96 -22.79
CA VAL A 721 -11.73 14.06 -22.00
C VAL A 721 -11.54 15.33 -22.83
N ALA A 722 -11.19 15.20 -24.11
CA ALA A 722 -10.98 16.35 -25.00
C ALA A 722 -12.30 17.09 -25.29
N GLU A 723 -13.40 16.36 -25.48
CA GLU A 723 -14.72 16.96 -25.72
C GLU A 723 -15.22 17.72 -24.49
N ILE A 724 -15.13 17.11 -23.30
CA ILE A 724 -15.54 17.75 -22.04
C ILE A 724 -14.67 18.99 -21.75
N SER A 725 -13.36 18.90 -22.02
CA SER A 725 -12.45 20.05 -21.81
C SER A 725 -12.73 21.20 -22.79
N SER A 726 -13.07 20.89 -24.05
CA SER A 726 -13.53 21.90 -25.02
C SER A 726 -14.88 22.53 -24.62
N ILE A 727 -15.82 21.74 -24.06
CA ILE A 727 -17.06 22.26 -23.49
C ILE A 727 -16.76 23.20 -22.32
N ASN A 728 -15.85 22.82 -21.42
CA ASN A 728 -15.45 23.67 -20.30
C ASN A 728 -14.86 24.99 -20.79
N PHE A 729 -13.94 24.97 -21.76
CA PHE A 729 -13.38 26.18 -22.35
C PHE A 729 -14.46 27.08 -22.95
N ARG A 730 -15.40 26.54 -23.75
CA ARG A 730 -16.50 27.32 -24.33
C ARG A 730 -17.38 27.97 -23.26
N ARG A 731 -17.66 27.27 -22.16
CA ARG A 731 -18.42 27.82 -21.02
C ARG A 731 -17.64 28.89 -20.25
N LEU A 732 -16.32 28.73 -20.13
CA LEU A 732 -15.46 29.75 -19.54
C LEU A 732 -15.45 31.01 -20.40
N ASN A 733 -15.23 30.86 -21.70
CA ASN A 733 -15.18 31.96 -22.66
C ASN A 733 -16.53 32.70 -22.81
N SER A 734 -17.64 32.11 -22.36
CA SER A 734 -18.94 32.78 -22.29
C SER A 734 -19.16 33.56 -20.97
N GLY A 735 -18.15 33.70 -20.11
CA GLY A 735 -18.24 34.39 -18.81
C GLY A 735 -19.05 33.63 -17.74
N ASN A 736 -19.24 32.30 -17.91
CA ASN A 736 -20.05 31.51 -16.99
C ASN A 736 -19.20 30.87 -15.88
N ILE A 737 -19.16 31.51 -14.71
CA ILE A 737 -18.43 31.05 -13.51
C ILE A 737 -18.86 29.66 -13.00
N ASN A 738 -20.06 29.18 -13.37
CA ASN A 738 -20.51 27.83 -13.04
C ASN A 738 -19.66 26.71 -13.68
N VAL A 739 -18.72 27.05 -14.56
CA VAL A 739 -17.71 26.10 -15.05
C VAL A 739 -16.71 25.70 -13.95
N LEU A 740 -16.52 26.52 -12.92
CA LEU A 740 -15.60 26.22 -11.79
C LEU A 740 -16.34 25.68 -10.56
N LYS A 741 -17.64 25.97 -10.44
CA LYS A 741 -18.47 25.64 -9.27
C LYS A 741 -18.59 24.13 -9.00
N GLY A 742 -18.37 23.73 -7.74
CA GLY A 742 -18.59 22.36 -7.26
C GLY A 742 -17.62 21.30 -7.83
N ARG A 743 -16.49 21.72 -8.41
CA ARG A 743 -15.51 20.83 -9.07
C ARG A 743 -14.22 20.64 -8.27
N GLY A 744 -14.21 21.09 -7.02
CA GLY A 744 -13.06 21.01 -6.13
C GLY A 744 -11.98 22.04 -6.47
N VAL A 745 -10.91 22.00 -5.68
CA VAL A 745 -9.75 22.88 -5.83
C VAL A 745 -8.88 22.49 -7.01
N PHE A 746 -8.13 23.46 -7.52
CA PHE A 746 -7.07 23.24 -8.49
C PHE A 746 -5.91 24.20 -8.28
N SER A 747 -4.70 23.65 -8.41
CA SER A 747 -3.45 24.39 -8.40
C SER A 747 -2.37 23.56 -9.10
N SER A 748 -1.33 24.23 -9.60
CA SER A 748 -0.16 23.57 -10.16
C SER A 748 1.10 24.34 -9.79
N ARG A 749 2.21 23.62 -9.57
CA ARG A 749 3.55 24.21 -9.35
C ARG A 749 4.28 24.49 -10.67
N ARG A 750 3.71 24.08 -11.82
CA ARG A 750 4.28 24.31 -13.15
C ARG A 750 4.41 25.80 -13.45
N LEU A 751 5.48 26.14 -14.17
CA LEU A 751 5.70 27.49 -14.68
C LEU A 751 5.64 27.48 -16.22
N ARG A 752 4.71 28.23 -16.78
CA ARG A 752 4.65 28.58 -18.20
C ARG A 752 4.34 30.06 -18.33
N GLU A 753 5.02 30.72 -19.26
CA GLU A 753 4.69 32.10 -19.60
C GLU A 753 3.28 32.16 -20.19
N ILE A 754 2.51 33.16 -19.77
CA ILE A 754 1.20 33.49 -20.33
C ILE A 754 1.26 34.82 -21.06
N TYR A 755 0.26 35.11 -21.89
CA TYR A 755 0.25 36.34 -22.67
C TYR A 755 0.13 37.60 -21.79
N LEU A 756 -0.63 37.50 -20.69
CA LEU A 756 -0.96 38.60 -19.80
C LEU A 756 0.24 39.04 -18.96
N ARG A 757 0.56 40.34 -19.02
CA ARG A 757 1.44 41.00 -18.06
C ARG A 757 0.60 41.57 -16.93
N PHE A 758 1.07 41.44 -15.69
CA PHE A 758 0.44 42.04 -14.52
C PHE A 758 1.52 42.52 -13.55
N ASP A 759 1.18 43.50 -12.72
CA ASP A 759 2.07 43.92 -11.64
C ASP A 759 1.88 42.94 -10.47
N ALA A 760 2.96 42.41 -9.93
CA ALA A 760 2.96 41.50 -8.79
C ALA A 760 3.73 42.12 -7.62
N ALA A 761 3.26 41.90 -6.40
CA ALA A 761 3.91 42.39 -5.19
C ALA A 761 3.99 41.32 -4.10
N ASN A 762 5.06 41.33 -3.31
CA ASN A 762 5.29 40.44 -2.17
C ASN A 762 5.69 41.26 -0.94
N ALA A 763 5.04 40.98 0.20
CA ALA A 763 5.44 41.51 1.50
C ALA A 763 5.54 40.34 2.49
N ASP A 764 6.71 40.13 3.07
CA ASP A 764 7.00 38.98 3.95
C ASP A 764 7.86 39.43 5.14
N GLU A 765 7.60 38.90 6.34
CA GLU A 765 8.43 39.18 7.52
C GLU A 765 9.89 38.72 7.38
N LEU A 766 10.19 37.77 6.48
CA LEU A 766 11.57 37.42 6.11
C LEU A 766 12.34 38.60 5.50
N ARG A 767 11.64 39.62 5.00
CA ARG A 767 12.21 40.83 4.41
C ARG A 767 11.55 42.07 5.00
N PRO A 768 11.88 42.45 6.26
CA PRO A 768 11.29 43.61 6.91
C PRO A 768 11.68 44.90 6.18
N GLY A 769 10.70 45.77 5.90
CA GLY A 769 10.94 47.17 5.53
C GLY A 769 10.79 47.55 4.06
N ASP A 770 10.44 46.63 3.15
CA ASP A 770 10.08 46.96 1.76
C ASP A 770 9.07 45.96 1.17
N VAL A 771 8.22 46.43 0.24
CA VAL A 771 7.29 45.59 -0.53
C VAL A 771 7.93 45.34 -1.89
N TYR A 772 8.33 44.10 -2.15
CA TYR A 772 8.91 43.74 -3.45
C TYR A 772 7.86 43.89 -4.55
N VAL A 773 8.23 44.51 -5.68
CA VAL A 773 7.34 44.68 -6.84
C VAL A 773 8.01 44.18 -8.11
N LYS A 774 7.32 43.30 -8.83
CA LYS A 774 7.69 42.80 -10.16
C LYS A 774 6.67 43.29 -11.19
N LYS A 775 7.14 44.01 -12.21
CA LYS A 775 6.30 44.48 -13.33
C LYS A 775 6.52 43.72 -14.65
N THR A 776 7.60 42.93 -14.71
CA THR A 776 7.92 42.04 -15.84
C THR A 776 7.00 40.83 -15.83
N LYS A 777 6.75 40.23 -17.00
CA LYS A 777 6.05 38.95 -17.10
C LYS A 777 6.74 37.84 -16.30
N PHE A 778 5.98 36.82 -15.93
CA PHE A 778 6.51 35.56 -15.42
C PHE A 778 6.93 34.71 -16.63
N ASP A 779 8.23 34.64 -16.87
CA ASP A 779 8.80 33.84 -17.95
C ASP A 779 8.90 32.35 -17.56
N SER A 780 9.24 31.50 -18.52
CA SER A 780 9.44 30.06 -18.29
C SER A 780 10.88 29.68 -17.94
N MET A 781 11.81 30.64 -17.79
CA MET A 781 13.23 30.38 -17.57
C MET A 781 13.55 30.11 -16.10
N GLY A 782 12.81 30.72 -15.16
CA GLY A 782 13.06 30.50 -13.74
C GLY A 782 12.02 31.09 -12.81
N TYR A 783 12.04 30.63 -11.56
CA TYR A 783 11.20 31.16 -10.49
C TYR A 783 11.83 32.42 -9.88
N ASP A 784 11.00 33.42 -9.60
CA ASP A 784 11.42 34.60 -8.83
C ASP A 784 11.53 34.21 -7.34
N SER A 785 12.69 34.47 -6.72
CA SER A 785 12.96 34.12 -5.32
C SER A 785 12.00 34.77 -4.32
N HIS A 786 11.37 35.89 -4.66
CA HIS A 786 10.40 36.55 -3.77
C HIS A 786 9.03 35.87 -3.80
N PHE A 787 8.72 35.20 -4.91
CA PHE A 787 7.49 34.45 -5.13
C PHE A 787 7.71 32.93 -5.01
N TYR A 788 8.69 32.53 -4.20
CA TYR A 788 9.08 31.15 -3.95
C TYR A 788 9.22 30.93 -2.44
N ASN A 789 8.88 29.72 -1.98
CA ASN A 789 9.07 29.32 -0.59
C ASN A 789 9.81 27.99 -0.53
N GLU A 790 11.06 28.04 -0.06
CA GLU A 790 11.93 26.87 0.10
C GLU A 790 11.40 25.87 1.15
N GLY A 791 10.57 26.31 2.09
CA GLY A 791 10.02 25.47 3.16
C GLY A 791 8.82 24.60 2.76
N ILE A 792 8.30 24.73 1.53
CA ILE A 792 7.15 23.92 1.07
C ILE A 792 7.64 22.64 0.38
N GLY A 793 7.45 21.48 1.01
CA GLY A 793 7.84 20.19 0.45
C GLY A 793 9.35 19.93 0.57
N ILE A 794 9.94 19.21 -0.40
CA ILE A 794 11.37 18.83 -0.36
C ILE A 794 12.29 19.97 -0.81
N ASN A 795 11.97 20.59 -1.96
CA ASN A 795 12.84 21.58 -2.63
C ASN A 795 12.21 22.99 -2.66
N GLY A 796 11.11 23.19 -1.94
CA GLY A 796 10.29 24.38 -2.04
C GLY A 796 9.25 24.34 -3.16
N ALA A 797 8.42 25.38 -3.21
CA ALA A 797 7.41 25.57 -4.23
C ALA A 797 7.17 27.07 -4.54
N PRO A 798 6.75 27.42 -5.77
CA PRO A 798 6.35 28.78 -6.07
C PRO A 798 5.08 29.17 -5.30
N THR A 799 5.12 30.33 -4.66
CA THR A 799 3.96 30.95 -4.02
C THR A 799 3.15 31.79 -5.01
N LEU A 800 3.75 32.22 -6.12
CA LEU A 800 3.05 32.82 -7.25
C LEU A 800 3.66 32.32 -8.57
N ASN A 801 2.83 31.71 -9.42
CA ASN A 801 3.24 31.21 -10.73
C ASN A 801 2.09 31.25 -11.74
N THR A 802 2.45 31.18 -13.03
CA THR A 802 1.53 31.13 -14.15
C THR A 802 1.69 29.82 -14.92
N TYR A 803 0.59 29.33 -15.49
CA TYR A 803 0.58 28.16 -16.38
C TYR A 803 -0.62 28.17 -17.32
N THR A 804 -0.63 27.27 -18.30
CA THR A 804 -1.70 27.12 -19.29
C THR A 804 -2.67 26.01 -18.91
N GLY A 805 -3.93 26.14 -19.35
CA GLY A 805 -5.06 25.35 -18.87
C GLY A 805 -5.16 23.91 -19.39
N GLU A 806 -4.15 23.37 -20.08
CA GLU A 806 -4.13 21.96 -20.49
C GLU A 806 -3.91 21.01 -19.30
N TYR A 807 -3.26 21.49 -18.24
CA TYR A 807 -3.18 20.85 -16.92
C TYR A 807 -3.65 21.83 -15.86
N VAL A 808 -4.92 21.71 -15.45
CA VAL A 808 -5.54 22.65 -14.49
C VAL A 808 -5.08 22.36 -13.05
N ALA A 809 -4.88 21.09 -12.71
CA ALA A 809 -4.28 20.66 -11.45
C ALA A 809 -3.18 19.62 -11.69
N ASP A 810 -2.21 19.53 -10.78
CA ASP A 810 -1.20 18.47 -10.73
C ASP A 810 -1.16 17.76 -9.37
N SER A 811 -0.20 16.86 -9.17
CA SER A 811 0.00 16.05 -7.95
C SER A 811 0.23 16.89 -6.69
N SER A 812 0.52 18.18 -6.81
CA SER A 812 0.76 19.06 -5.67
C SER A 812 -0.50 19.68 -5.06
N SER A 813 -1.67 19.48 -5.70
CA SER A 813 -2.91 20.16 -5.35
C SER A 813 -3.79 19.34 -4.39
N GLN A 814 -3.67 19.62 -3.09
CA GLN A 814 -4.41 18.93 -2.02
C GLN A 814 -5.92 19.05 -2.17
N GLY A 815 -6.59 17.91 -2.37
CA GLY A 815 -8.04 17.83 -2.53
C GLY A 815 -8.54 18.06 -3.97
N ALA A 816 -7.65 18.18 -4.96
CA ALA A 816 -8.05 18.23 -6.36
C ALA A 816 -8.70 16.91 -6.81
N THR A 817 -9.78 17.01 -7.59
CA THR A 817 -10.53 15.84 -8.06
C THR A 817 -10.86 15.95 -9.55
N TYR A 818 -11.83 16.80 -9.92
CA TYR A 818 -12.28 16.97 -11.30
C TYR A 818 -11.15 17.43 -12.23
N TRP A 819 -10.34 18.38 -11.75
CA TRP A 819 -9.27 19.03 -12.52
C TRP A 819 -7.99 18.21 -12.69
N LEU A 820 -7.89 17.05 -12.03
CA LEU A 820 -6.85 16.07 -12.33
C LEU A 820 -7.16 15.26 -13.60
N LYS A 821 -8.45 15.16 -13.99
CA LYS A 821 -8.90 14.43 -15.19
C LYS A 821 -9.22 15.36 -16.36
N TYR A 822 -9.99 16.42 -16.12
CA TYR A 822 -10.47 17.35 -17.14
C TYR A 822 -9.73 18.68 -17.06
N ASN A 823 -9.75 19.44 -18.16
CA ASN A 823 -9.00 20.68 -18.25
C ASN A 823 -9.78 21.81 -18.96
N LEU A 824 -9.12 22.95 -19.16
CA LEU A 824 -9.66 24.17 -19.77
C LEU A 824 -8.98 24.50 -21.11
N THR A 825 -8.28 23.54 -21.70
CA THR A 825 -7.44 23.69 -22.90
C THR A 825 -6.26 24.65 -22.71
N ASN A 826 -5.30 24.59 -23.63
CA ASN A 826 -4.08 25.41 -23.60
C ASN A 826 -4.33 26.91 -23.85
N GLU A 827 -5.50 27.31 -24.37
CA GLU A 827 -5.87 28.72 -24.60
C GLU A 827 -6.20 29.47 -23.30
N THR A 828 -6.52 28.75 -22.22
CA THR A 828 -6.79 29.36 -20.90
C THR A 828 -5.49 29.65 -20.17
N SER A 829 -5.35 30.86 -19.63
CA SER A 829 -4.22 31.23 -18.77
C SER A 829 -4.62 31.14 -17.30
N ILE A 830 -3.83 30.46 -16.49
CA ILE A 830 -4.07 30.30 -15.06
C ILE A 830 -2.97 31.00 -14.25
N ILE A 831 -3.37 31.79 -13.26
CA ILE A 831 -2.50 32.45 -12.30
C ILE A 831 -2.77 31.84 -10.93
N LYS A 832 -1.79 31.12 -10.37
CA LYS A 832 -1.84 30.63 -8.99
C LYS A 832 -1.25 31.69 -8.07
N VAL A 833 -2.07 32.18 -7.13
CA VAL A 833 -1.65 33.14 -6.10
C VAL A 833 -1.84 32.50 -4.74
N SER A 834 -0.75 32.06 -4.12
CA SER A 834 -0.69 31.52 -2.76
C SER A 834 -0.16 32.59 -1.79
N ASN A 835 -0.35 32.39 -0.49
CA ASN A 835 0.28 33.22 0.52
C ASN A 835 1.81 33.10 0.47
N SER A 836 2.51 34.11 0.99
CA SER A 836 3.95 34.01 1.22
C SER A 836 4.25 33.11 2.43
N ALA A 837 5.51 32.79 2.69
CA ALA A 837 5.91 31.97 3.83
C ALA A 837 5.40 32.56 5.16
N ARG A 838 5.59 33.87 5.35
CA ARG A 838 5.06 34.66 6.48
C ARG A 838 4.61 36.03 5.98
N GLY A 839 3.58 36.06 5.14
CA GLY A 839 3.09 37.31 4.56
C GLY A 839 2.14 37.16 3.39
N ALA A 840 2.16 38.13 2.48
CA ALA A 840 1.19 38.30 1.40
C ALA A 840 1.83 38.37 0.01
N ASN A 841 1.17 37.75 -0.96
CA ASN A 841 1.39 37.98 -2.38
C ASN A 841 0.17 38.68 -2.98
N GLY A 842 0.39 39.58 -3.92
CA GLY A 842 -0.68 40.27 -4.63
C GLY A 842 -0.39 40.48 -6.10
N ILE A 843 -1.45 40.61 -6.89
CA ILE A 843 -1.38 40.98 -8.30
C ILE A 843 -2.36 42.11 -8.62
N LYS A 844 -2.00 42.96 -9.59
CA LYS A 844 -2.84 43.97 -10.21
C LYS A 844 -2.92 43.73 -11.71
N ILE A 845 -4.14 43.54 -12.21
CA ILE A 845 -4.45 43.28 -13.63
C ILE A 845 -5.20 44.48 -14.20
N ALA A 846 -4.76 44.98 -15.36
CA ALA A 846 -5.52 45.95 -16.15
C ALA A 846 -6.65 45.22 -16.90
N LEU A 847 -7.91 45.60 -16.64
CA LEU A 847 -9.07 44.90 -17.20
C LEU A 847 -9.16 45.01 -18.72
N GLU A 848 -8.67 46.12 -19.29
CA GLU A 848 -8.60 46.35 -20.73
C GLU A 848 -7.53 45.52 -21.45
N GLU A 849 -6.56 44.94 -20.73
CA GLU A 849 -5.51 44.07 -21.31
C GLU A 849 -5.98 42.61 -21.52
N ILE A 850 -7.21 42.27 -21.11
CA ILE A 850 -7.78 40.93 -21.34
C ILE A 850 -8.25 40.80 -22.79
N GLU A 851 -7.82 39.73 -23.46
CA GLU A 851 -8.13 39.49 -24.88
C GLU A 851 -9.28 38.50 -25.05
N GLU A 852 -10.08 38.66 -26.11
CA GLU A 852 -11.13 37.69 -26.47
C GLU A 852 -10.52 36.33 -26.80
N ASN A 853 -11.19 35.24 -26.41
CA ASN A 853 -10.72 33.85 -26.54
C ASN A 853 -9.47 33.49 -25.75
N LYS A 854 -8.92 34.39 -24.91
CA LYS A 854 -7.82 34.10 -23.99
C LYS A 854 -8.23 34.37 -22.54
N PRO A 855 -9.22 33.63 -22.00
CA PRO A 855 -9.71 33.88 -20.66
C PRO A 855 -8.61 33.65 -19.62
N VAL A 856 -8.63 34.45 -18.56
CA VAL A 856 -7.70 34.37 -17.43
C VAL A 856 -8.45 33.85 -16.21
N VAL A 857 -7.86 32.87 -15.54
CA VAL A 857 -8.39 32.30 -14.29
C VAL A 857 -7.38 32.51 -13.18
N ILE A 858 -7.81 33.12 -12.07
CA ILE A 858 -7.01 33.25 -10.85
C ILE A 858 -7.46 32.16 -9.88
N THR A 859 -6.52 31.41 -9.32
CA THR A 859 -6.78 30.41 -8.28
C THR A 859 -5.94 30.66 -7.04
N SER A 860 -6.58 30.53 -5.87
CA SER A 860 -5.90 30.60 -4.57
C SER A 860 -5.21 29.29 -4.15
N GLY A 861 -5.53 28.17 -4.82
CA GLY A 861 -5.25 26.83 -4.30
C GLY A 861 -6.08 26.48 -3.06
N THR A 862 -5.63 25.48 -2.30
CA THR A 862 -6.33 24.94 -1.13
C THR A 862 -6.18 25.85 0.08
N LEU A 863 -7.30 26.32 0.65
CA LEU A 863 -7.29 27.23 1.80
C LEU A 863 -7.47 26.49 3.13
N THR A 864 -6.45 26.55 3.98
CA THR A 864 -6.37 25.87 5.30
C THR A 864 -6.18 26.83 6.49
N GLY A 865 -6.36 28.13 6.27
CA GLY A 865 -6.28 29.15 7.33
C GLY A 865 -5.92 30.55 6.83
N CYS A 866 -5.50 30.65 5.57
CA CYS A 866 -5.10 31.88 4.88
C CYS A 866 -6.29 32.77 4.50
N THR A 867 -6.02 34.02 4.12
CA THR A 867 -7.03 34.99 3.69
C THR A 867 -6.80 35.37 2.23
N VAL A 868 -7.85 35.30 1.41
CA VAL A 868 -7.86 35.73 0.01
C VAL A 868 -8.75 36.95 -0.14
N VAL A 869 -8.25 37.95 -0.84
CA VAL A 869 -8.94 39.20 -1.14
C VAL A 869 -9.01 39.39 -2.65
N PHE A 870 -10.20 39.62 -3.16
CA PHE A 870 -10.45 40.10 -4.52
C PHE A 870 -11.06 41.49 -4.47
N ALA A 871 -10.52 42.46 -5.21
CA ALA A 871 -11.00 43.83 -5.18
C ALA A 871 -10.89 44.51 -6.54
N ARG A 872 -11.76 45.50 -6.80
CA ARG A 872 -11.72 46.36 -7.99
C ARG A 872 -11.51 47.81 -7.58
N LYS A 873 -10.69 48.52 -8.37
CA LYS A 873 -10.53 49.98 -8.30
C LYS A 873 -10.35 50.53 -9.72
N GLY A 874 -11.38 51.19 -10.24
CA GLY A 874 -11.45 51.63 -11.62
C GLY A 874 -11.32 50.48 -12.62
N GLU A 875 -10.40 50.63 -13.58
CA GLU A 875 -10.09 49.63 -14.62
C GLU A 875 -9.06 48.59 -14.19
N TYR A 876 -8.82 48.45 -12.89
CA TYR A 876 -7.86 47.49 -12.34
C TYR A 876 -8.53 46.52 -11.36
N PHE A 877 -8.14 45.25 -11.47
CA PHE A 877 -8.52 44.19 -10.55
C PHE A 877 -7.33 43.71 -9.74
N TYR A 878 -7.56 43.46 -8.46
CA TYR A 878 -6.54 43.11 -7.48
C TYR A 878 -6.91 41.77 -6.86
N ALA A 879 -5.91 40.89 -6.77
CA ALA A 879 -6.03 39.63 -6.03
C ALA A 879 -4.86 39.52 -5.06
N VAL A 880 -5.15 39.39 -3.76
CA VAL A 880 -4.15 39.31 -2.70
C VAL A 880 -4.42 38.09 -1.84
N HIS A 881 -3.37 37.32 -1.54
CA HIS A 881 -3.44 36.15 -0.68
C HIS A 881 -2.42 36.30 0.43
N THR A 882 -2.88 36.32 1.68
CA THR A 882 -2.03 36.48 2.88
C THR A 882 -2.21 35.31 3.85
N GLY A 883 -1.13 34.95 4.56
CA GLY A 883 -1.13 33.84 5.48
C GLY A 883 0.28 33.42 5.88
N ASN A 884 0.40 32.20 6.38
CA ASN A 884 1.70 31.62 6.73
C ASN A 884 1.72 30.12 6.49
N SER A 885 2.90 29.57 6.20
CA SER A 885 3.16 28.13 6.09
C SER A 885 3.90 27.53 7.30
N GLU A 886 4.31 28.36 8.25
CA GLU A 886 5.13 28.00 9.42
C GLU A 886 4.29 27.64 10.67
N SER A 887 2.99 27.40 10.50
CA SER A 887 2.04 27.08 11.59
C SER A 887 2.04 28.12 12.74
N LEU A 888 2.14 29.41 12.40
CA LEU A 888 2.12 30.51 13.36
C LEU A 888 0.69 30.89 13.75
N ILE A 889 0.30 30.55 14.97
CA ILE A 889 -1.01 30.87 15.53
C ILE A 889 -1.16 32.39 15.68
N GLY A 890 -2.24 32.95 15.13
CA GLY A 890 -2.59 34.37 15.25
C GLY A 890 -1.96 35.29 14.20
N PHE A 891 -0.97 34.81 13.43
CA PHE A 891 -0.30 35.59 12.40
C PHE A 891 -1.27 36.09 11.32
N THR A 892 -2.02 35.18 10.69
CA THR A 892 -2.86 35.51 9.53
C THR A 892 -3.92 36.55 9.84
N SER A 893 -4.51 36.51 11.04
CA SER A 893 -5.56 37.45 11.47
C SER A 893 -5.05 38.79 11.98
N THR A 894 -3.73 39.00 12.02
CA THR A 894 -3.09 40.25 12.49
C THR A 894 -1.96 40.69 11.55
N SER A 895 -0.72 40.25 11.74
CA SER A 895 0.41 40.56 10.85
C SER A 895 0.11 40.27 9.39
N GLY A 896 -0.57 39.16 9.09
CA GLY A 896 -1.00 38.83 7.74
C GLY A 896 -1.92 39.90 7.14
N VAL A 897 -2.80 40.49 7.94
CA VAL A 897 -3.65 41.63 7.52
C VAL A 897 -2.79 42.85 7.22
N ALA A 898 -1.81 43.17 8.07
CA ALA A 898 -0.89 44.28 7.83
C ALA A 898 -0.13 44.08 6.49
N LYS A 899 0.38 42.87 6.23
CA LYS A 899 1.04 42.53 4.95
C LYS A 899 0.11 42.61 3.75
N ALA A 900 -1.15 42.22 3.89
CA ALA A 900 -2.14 42.41 2.82
C ALA A 900 -2.39 43.89 2.54
N ILE A 901 -2.49 44.74 3.56
CA ILE A 901 -2.68 46.19 3.42
C ILE A 901 -1.45 46.84 2.77
N GLU A 902 -0.24 46.47 3.18
CA GLU A 902 1.03 46.92 2.57
C GLU A 902 1.04 46.62 1.05
N VAL A 903 0.70 45.38 0.67
CA VAL A 903 0.63 44.95 -0.74
C VAL A 903 -0.46 45.68 -1.52
N LEU A 904 -1.67 45.81 -0.95
CA LEU A 904 -2.77 46.54 -1.58
C LEU A 904 -2.45 48.01 -1.78
N SER A 905 -1.82 48.65 -0.80
CA SER A 905 -1.40 50.06 -0.87
C SER A 905 -0.35 50.25 -1.97
N SER A 906 0.68 49.38 -1.99
CA SER A 906 1.74 49.38 -3.01
C SER A 906 1.18 49.22 -4.43
N LEU A 907 0.33 48.21 -4.66
CA LEU A 907 -0.23 47.95 -5.99
C LEU A 907 -1.20 49.06 -6.46
N SER A 908 -1.95 49.67 -5.54
CA SER A 908 -2.92 50.74 -5.83
C SER A 908 -2.31 52.15 -5.81
N GLU A 909 -0.99 52.24 -5.64
CA GLU A 909 -0.22 53.49 -5.60
C GLU A 909 -0.71 54.46 -4.50
N LEU A 910 -1.07 53.89 -3.35
CA LEU A 910 -1.47 54.61 -2.13
C LEU A 910 -0.37 54.54 -1.08
N GLU A 911 -0.22 55.61 -0.29
CA GLU A 911 0.48 55.53 0.99
C GLU A 911 -0.36 54.71 1.98
N VAL A 912 0.31 53.92 2.83
CA VAL A 912 -0.38 53.13 3.86
C VAL A 912 -1.10 54.11 4.81
N PRO A 913 -2.44 54.00 4.99
CA PRO A 913 -3.17 54.91 5.86
C PRO A 913 -2.80 54.68 7.33
N ALA A 914 -3.23 55.58 8.22
CA ALA A 914 -3.03 55.41 9.65
C ALA A 914 -3.73 54.12 10.14
N LEU A 915 -2.95 53.12 10.54
CA LEU A 915 -3.46 51.85 11.05
C LEU A 915 -3.59 51.90 12.58
N PRO A 916 -4.63 51.27 13.17
CA PRO A 916 -4.75 51.15 14.60
C PRO A 916 -3.64 50.25 15.18
N ASP A 917 -3.35 50.40 16.48
CA ASP A 917 -2.36 49.55 17.17
C ASP A 917 -2.70 48.05 17.08
N VAL A 918 -4.00 47.71 17.06
CA VAL A 918 -4.49 46.34 16.88
C VAL A 918 -5.10 46.22 15.50
N ILE A 919 -4.31 45.70 14.56
CA ILE A 919 -4.75 45.36 13.20
C ILE A 919 -5.37 43.97 13.23
N ASN A 920 -6.60 43.85 12.75
CA ASN A 920 -7.30 42.56 12.62
C ASN A 920 -8.17 42.49 11.36
N ASN A 921 -8.93 41.41 11.18
CA ASN A 921 -9.79 41.24 10.00
C ASN A 921 -10.87 42.34 9.85
N ASN A 922 -11.31 42.99 10.93
CA ASN A 922 -12.22 44.14 10.82
C ASN A 922 -11.49 45.36 10.22
N THR A 923 -10.24 45.60 10.60
CA THR A 923 -9.39 46.64 9.99
C THR A 923 -9.22 46.42 8.49
N LEU A 924 -9.13 45.15 8.05
CA LEU A 924 -9.07 44.81 6.62
C LEU A 924 -10.36 45.21 5.88
N VAL A 925 -11.53 44.97 6.49
CA VAL A 925 -12.83 45.35 5.94
C VAL A 925 -12.95 46.86 5.82
N GLU A 926 -12.54 47.61 6.84
CA GLU A 926 -12.54 49.08 6.82
C GLU A 926 -11.62 49.61 5.73
N TYR A 927 -10.37 49.13 5.70
CA TYR A 927 -9.39 49.54 4.68
C TYR A 927 -9.90 49.31 3.24
N LEU A 928 -10.48 48.14 2.98
CA LEU A 928 -11.02 47.81 1.65
C LEU A 928 -12.23 48.66 1.31
N SER A 929 -13.11 48.91 2.28
CA SER A 929 -14.29 49.76 2.10
C SER A 929 -13.91 51.20 1.73
N ASP A 930 -12.84 51.71 2.33
CA ASP A 930 -12.45 53.12 2.21
C ASP A 930 -11.65 53.41 0.93
N ASN A 931 -10.94 52.41 0.39
CA ASN A 931 -9.93 52.62 -0.67
C ASN A 931 -10.24 51.90 -2.00
N PHE A 932 -11.24 51.02 -2.06
CA PHE A 932 -11.61 50.22 -3.23
C PHE A 932 -13.10 50.31 -3.53
N ASP A 933 -13.47 50.14 -4.81
CA ASP A 933 -14.86 50.27 -5.27
C ASP A 933 -15.72 49.12 -4.74
N SER A 934 -15.16 47.91 -4.71
CA SER A 934 -15.81 46.69 -4.28
C SER A 934 -14.77 45.63 -3.92
N ALA A 935 -15.02 44.83 -2.89
CA ALA A 935 -14.12 43.77 -2.46
C ALA A 935 -14.84 42.50 -1.95
N LEU A 936 -14.17 41.35 -2.05
CA LEU A 936 -14.55 40.07 -1.46
C LEU A 936 -13.40 39.57 -0.59
N ILE A 937 -13.68 39.28 0.69
CA ILE A 937 -12.74 38.67 1.63
C ILE A 937 -13.19 37.24 1.91
N SER A 938 -12.34 36.27 1.56
CA SER A 938 -12.52 34.86 1.91
C SER A 938 -11.50 34.46 2.96
N TYR A 939 -11.96 34.08 4.15
CA TYR A 939 -11.10 33.93 5.34
C TYR A 939 -11.54 32.75 6.21
N SER A 940 -10.68 32.36 7.16
CA SER A 940 -11.01 31.41 8.22
C SER A 940 -11.33 32.16 9.51
N SER A 941 -12.41 31.77 10.19
CA SER A 941 -12.82 32.38 11.46
C SER A 941 -12.98 31.33 12.55
N SER A 942 -12.46 31.60 13.74
CA SER A 942 -12.67 30.77 14.92
C SER A 942 -12.96 31.67 16.12
N SER A 943 -13.95 31.29 16.92
CA SER A 943 -14.31 31.95 18.17
C SER A 943 -13.15 31.95 19.18
N LEU A 944 -12.26 30.95 19.09
CA LEU A 944 -11.03 30.83 19.88
C LEU A 944 -9.93 31.80 19.44
N LYS A 945 -10.07 32.42 18.26
CA LYS A 945 -9.15 33.40 17.68
C LYS A 945 -9.90 34.72 17.45
N PRO A 946 -10.16 35.56 18.49
CA PRO A 946 -11.04 36.73 18.37
C PRO A 946 -10.69 37.70 17.24
N ASN A 947 -9.40 37.91 16.96
CA ASN A 947 -8.94 38.77 15.86
C ASN A 947 -9.31 38.24 14.46
N SER A 948 -9.61 36.95 14.33
CA SER A 948 -10.09 36.36 13.06
C SER A 948 -11.56 36.68 12.78
N MET A 949 -12.34 37.02 13.81
CA MET A 949 -13.77 37.26 13.70
C MET A 949 -14.04 38.62 13.07
N ILE A 950 -14.87 38.62 12.02
CA ILE A 950 -15.42 39.85 11.43
C ILE A 950 -16.79 40.11 12.06
N ASN A 951 -16.95 41.25 12.71
CA ASN A 951 -18.18 41.67 13.37
C ASN A 951 -18.75 43.00 12.83
N ILE A 952 -18.09 43.58 11.82
CA ILE A 952 -18.58 44.73 11.07
C ILE A 952 -18.99 44.33 9.65
N SER A 953 -19.78 45.17 8.99
CA SER A 953 -20.12 45.00 7.57
C SER A 953 -20.11 46.35 6.84
N ARG A 954 -19.75 46.31 5.56
CA ARG A 954 -19.72 47.47 4.66
C ARG A 954 -20.37 47.05 3.34
N GLU A 955 -21.12 47.96 2.71
CA GLU A 955 -21.95 47.63 1.55
C GLU A 955 -21.12 47.15 0.34
N ASN A 956 -19.95 47.74 0.13
CA ASN A 956 -19.01 47.37 -0.95
C ASN A 956 -18.11 46.18 -0.61
N VAL A 957 -18.09 45.69 0.63
CA VAL A 957 -17.23 44.57 1.07
C VAL A 957 -18.05 43.35 1.45
N SER A 958 -17.91 42.28 0.68
CA SER A 958 -18.54 40.99 0.97
C SER A 958 -17.57 40.09 1.71
N THR A 959 -18.05 39.36 2.72
CA THR A 959 -17.23 38.48 3.54
C THR A 959 -17.72 37.04 3.43
N PHE A 960 -16.79 36.11 3.32
CA PHE A 960 -17.06 34.68 3.23
C PHE A 960 -16.11 33.93 4.19
N SER A 961 -16.66 33.45 5.30
CA SER A 961 -15.91 32.57 6.19
C SER A 961 -15.96 31.16 5.64
N TYR A 962 -14.87 30.69 5.05
CA TYR A 962 -14.84 29.36 4.43
C TYR A 962 -14.63 28.24 5.45
N TYR A 963 -14.19 28.58 6.66
CA TYR A 963 -13.99 27.65 7.78
C TYR A 963 -14.51 28.27 9.08
N THR A 964 -15.27 27.48 9.85
CA THR A 964 -15.74 27.82 11.18
C THR A 964 -15.56 26.66 12.14
N ASP A 965 -15.61 26.95 13.45
CA ASP A 965 -15.54 25.91 14.49
C ASP A 965 -16.72 24.92 14.41
N ASP A 966 -17.83 25.30 13.77
CA ASP A 966 -19.03 24.47 13.59
C ASP A 966 -18.82 23.30 12.60
N ILE A 967 -17.76 23.34 11.78
CA ILE A 967 -17.46 22.27 10.83
C ILE A 967 -16.77 21.12 11.58
N GLN A 968 -17.53 20.04 11.80
CA GLN A 968 -17.05 18.86 12.54
C GLN A 968 -16.07 17.98 11.75
N LEU A 969 -16.20 17.97 10.42
CA LEU A 969 -15.41 17.14 9.51
C LEU A 969 -14.24 17.91 8.88
N PRO A 970 -13.23 17.21 8.33
CA PRO A 970 -12.16 17.86 7.58
C PRO A 970 -12.72 18.71 6.43
N SER A 971 -12.21 19.94 6.29
CA SER A 971 -12.70 20.91 5.31
C SER A 971 -11.60 21.85 4.82
N PHE A 972 -11.80 22.39 3.62
CA PHE A 972 -10.95 23.42 3.05
C PHE A 972 -11.79 24.43 2.25
N GLY A 973 -11.24 25.62 2.06
CA GLY A 973 -11.82 26.64 1.19
C GLY A 973 -11.16 26.69 -0.20
N THR A 974 -11.86 27.30 -1.15
CA THR A 974 -11.32 27.70 -2.45
C THR A 974 -11.82 29.10 -2.79
N SER A 975 -11.01 29.92 -3.43
CA SER A 975 -11.42 31.22 -3.97
C SER A 975 -10.81 31.44 -5.35
N VAL A 976 -11.66 31.66 -6.35
CA VAL A 976 -11.27 31.77 -7.75
C VAL A 976 -11.93 32.96 -8.43
N THR A 977 -11.30 33.48 -9.47
CA THR A 977 -11.86 34.55 -10.32
C THR A 977 -11.66 34.20 -11.79
N ILE A 978 -12.66 34.51 -12.62
CA ILE A 978 -12.53 34.50 -14.08
C ILE A 978 -12.52 35.94 -14.59
N LEU A 979 -11.65 36.21 -15.57
CA LEU A 979 -11.63 37.44 -16.35
C LEU A 979 -11.79 37.07 -17.82
N VAL A 980 -12.86 37.56 -18.44
CA VAL A 980 -13.24 37.19 -19.81
C VAL A 980 -13.63 38.44 -20.59
N ARG A 981 -12.99 38.66 -21.73
CA ARG A 981 -13.35 39.75 -22.65
C ARG A 981 -14.46 39.28 -23.59
N THR A 982 -15.57 40.01 -23.62
CA THR A 982 -16.69 39.78 -24.55
C THR A 982 -17.33 41.11 -24.93
N ASN A 983 -17.55 41.37 -26.22
CA ASN A 983 -18.23 42.57 -26.71
C ASN A 983 -17.56 43.88 -26.22
N ASP A 984 -16.23 43.97 -26.32
CA ASP A 984 -15.43 45.11 -25.84
C ASP A 984 -15.60 45.44 -24.34
N ASN A 985 -16.08 44.51 -23.53
CA ASN A 985 -16.16 44.64 -22.08
C ASN A 985 -15.49 43.44 -21.38
N THR A 986 -14.83 43.69 -20.25
CA THR A 986 -14.21 42.64 -19.43
C THR A 986 -15.14 42.24 -18.29
N VAL A 987 -15.68 41.02 -18.38
CA VAL A 987 -16.50 40.42 -17.33
C VAL A 987 -15.59 39.81 -16.27
N VAL A 988 -15.78 40.20 -15.01
CA VAL A 988 -15.02 39.70 -13.87
C VAL A 988 -15.96 39.08 -12.85
N ARG A 989 -15.76 37.80 -12.52
CA ARG A 989 -16.62 37.08 -11.56
C ARG A 989 -15.78 36.25 -10.63
N SER A 990 -16.01 36.40 -9.34
CA SER A 990 -15.34 35.63 -8.30
C SER A 990 -16.30 34.66 -7.64
N LEU A 991 -15.76 33.49 -7.25
CA LEU A 991 -16.46 32.42 -6.58
C LEU A 991 -15.59 31.91 -5.44
N SER A 992 -16.14 31.93 -4.24
CA SER A 992 -15.57 31.28 -3.07
C SER A 992 -16.46 30.13 -2.63
N GLU A 993 -15.85 28.99 -2.31
CA GLU A 993 -16.56 27.80 -1.88
C GLU A 993 -15.85 27.17 -0.68
N SER A 994 -16.62 26.53 0.19
CA SER A 994 -16.12 25.63 1.24
C SER A 994 -16.45 24.21 0.84
N TYR A 995 -15.48 23.32 0.94
CA TYR A 995 -15.66 21.89 0.78
C TYR A 995 -15.53 21.19 2.12
N THR A 996 -16.45 20.29 2.43
CA THR A 996 -16.40 19.43 3.62
C THR A 996 -16.39 17.97 3.21
N MET A 997 -15.78 17.11 4.02
CA MET A 997 -15.79 15.68 3.78
C MET A 997 -17.21 15.13 3.96
N ASN A 998 -17.67 14.29 3.03
CA ASN A 998 -18.91 13.54 3.19
C ASN A 998 -18.66 12.34 4.13
N SER A 999 -19.42 12.23 5.21
CA SER A 999 -19.27 11.17 6.22
C SER A 999 -19.36 9.75 5.64
N ASN A 1000 -20.26 9.52 4.69
CA ASN A 1000 -20.50 8.18 4.14
C ASN A 1000 -19.46 7.71 3.12
N SER A 1001 -18.85 8.65 2.38
CA SER A 1001 -17.99 8.31 1.22
C SER A 1001 -16.55 8.78 1.34
N SER A 1002 -16.21 9.56 2.38
CA SER A 1002 -14.91 10.21 2.54
C SER A 1002 -14.52 11.11 1.34
N LYS A 1003 -15.49 11.46 0.47
CA LYS A 1003 -15.28 12.35 -0.69
C LYS A 1003 -15.62 13.80 -0.32
N MET A 1004 -14.88 14.76 -0.86
CA MET A 1004 -15.15 16.18 -0.64
C MET A 1004 -16.37 16.65 -1.43
N VAL A 1005 -17.30 17.31 -0.76
CA VAL A 1005 -18.51 17.90 -1.38
C VAL A 1005 -18.58 19.38 -1.05
N VAL A 1006 -19.15 20.16 -1.97
CA VAL A 1006 -19.36 21.59 -1.75
C VAL A 1006 -20.38 21.78 -0.63
N PHE A 1007 -20.01 22.56 0.39
CA PHE A 1007 -20.81 22.83 1.58
C PHE A 1007 -21.43 24.22 1.55
N ASN A 1008 -20.65 25.24 1.20
CA ASN A 1008 -21.09 26.62 1.16
C ASN A 1008 -20.47 27.35 -0.04
N VAL A 1009 -21.15 28.37 -0.57
CA VAL A 1009 -20.72 29.12 -1.74
C VAL A 1009 -21.09 30.60 -1.63
N LEU A 1010 -20.21 31.48 -2.11
CA LEU A 1010 -20.50 32.90 -2.31
C LEU A 1010 -19.92 33.34 -3.65
N GLN A 1011 -20.75 33.96 -4.48
CA GLN A 1011 -20.35 34.51 -5.78
C GLN A 1011 -20.48 36.03 -5.75
N LYS A 1012 -19.52 36.73 -6.34
CA LYS A 1012 -19.53 38.19 -6.49
C LYS A 1012 -19.05 38.58 -7.88
N ASP A 1013 -19.81 39.46 -8.54
CA ASP A 1013 -19.44 40.04 -9.83
C ASP A 1013 -18.77 41.41 -9.59
N PHE A 1014 -17.80 41.78 -10.44
CA PHE A 1014 -16.95 42.98 -10.28
C PHE A 1014 -17.01 43.91 -11.48
#